data_AF-A0AAV7JPU3-F1
#
_entry.id   AF-A0AAV7JPU3-F1
#
_cell.length_a   1.000
_cell.length_b   1.000
_cell.length_c   1.000
_cell.angle_alpha   90.00
_cell.angle_beta   90.00
_cell.angle_gamma   90.00
#
_symmetry.space_group_name_H-M   'P 1'
#
loop_
_entity.id
_entity.type
_entity.pdbx_description
1 polymer ?
#
loop_
_entity_poly.entity_id
_entity_poly.type
_entity_poly.pdbx_seq_one_letter_code
_entity_poly.pdbx_strand_id
1 'polypeptide(L)'
;MIKIELLLVDLSILQHFVNRTENYKTGVEREHELDLLQEAITAIDIILKELPKSQAVSMGRSFFYKPQRFEEFNDIGRGRWIWDGFSQSVRPGQWKPYINIDKTCGVFVKPLPLLEFILNMLDTKDINLAFDPNNRKYSHKISDHLNSLHVISSHLQYPKRSRIVSRGSVLLKSARDEIFEKDGNKISVEQYFLQQYKIRLKHPHIPCINVGKPPTANSAGKRVALPIELCLIKDAQRSGQELESEQTTKMLKFAARPAPERRDMINEIARNVLGRTDEVQAHYGVSTKPEMLRVDGRVLQPPQILYDQEARAEPSRGQWDITRYKLLQAKPMDSWIVIDFCRTDDRNISNFVRELIHQGGSKGMVIKPPREIIQRQPKTDTEIRKLLIELKQYFGVLQMIVVILDEKMQPRKFSSVVYREVKKVGDTEIGVPTQCVKQFNVNKANGSTVGNICLKINAKLGGVNHSIIMEGTPTAQLMKDPTMFMGADVNHPKPGTDRYTPSIAAAVATIDRRLAKYASSCRFQQHERADADTTTGTKRHYRKEIIIEFKAMAKELINAFILYNKGRRPQKIIYYRDGVSEGQFQHVLEHELLALRAACLEIDPEYKPTMTIIIVQKRHHLRMFPSNPRDACGKAQNIPPGTTLDHTVTHQVEFNFYLNSHFALQGTAKCALYHVLWDENGFNSDSLQAITFQLCHTYARCAKSVSYPTPVYYSHWVAFRYNKSAGYGDPDRDRNQLIPPNGNWDQFRKEVKTDLGTMYWA
;
A
#
# COMPACT_ATOMS: atom_id res chain seq x y z
N MET A 1 47.02 -14.86 24.45
CA MET A 1 45.68 -14.80 25.08
C MET A 1 44.73 -14.09 24.13
N ILE A 2 43.69 -14.77 23.65
CA ILE A 2 42.64 -14.15 22.85
C ILE A 2 41.65 -13.55 23.85
N LYS A 3 41.55 -12.21 23.89
CA LYS A 3 40.46 -11.55 24.61
C LYS A 3 39.19 -11.73 23.78
N ILE A 4 38.23 -12.45 24.34
CA ILE A 4 36.90 -12.59 23.77
C ILE A 4 36.00 -11.64 24.56
N GLU A 5 35.44 -10.65 23.89
CA GLU A 5 34.37 -9.82 24.46
C GLU A 5 33.05 -10.55 24.22
N LEU A 6 32.31 -10.82 25.30
CA LEU A 6 30.99 -11.44 25.25
C LEU A 6 29.94 -10.37 25.60
N LEU A 7 28.98 -10.17 24.71
CA LEU A 7 27.78 -9.40 25.01
C LEU A 7 26.79 -10.33 25.74
N LEU A 8 26.44 -10.01 26.98
CA LEU A 8 25.44 -10.74 27.76
C LEU A 8 24.13 -9.96 27.75
N VAL A 9 23.04 -10.59 27.29
CA VAL A 9 21.69 -10.04 27.37
C VAL A 9 21.01 -10.60 28.62
N ASP A 10 20.68 -9.75 29.58
CA ASP A 10 19.99 -10.17 30.80
C ASP A 10 18.49 -10.33 30.56
N LEU A 11 18.01 -11.58 30.50
CA LEU A 11 16.58 -11.88 30.34
C LEU A 11 15.76 -11.66 31.62
N SER A 12 16.40 -11.54 32.80
CA SER A 12 15.71 -11.32 34.07
C SER A 12 15.00 -9.97 34.12
N ILE A 13 15.45 -9.00 33.31
CA ILE A 13 14.80 -7.71 33.15
C ILE A 13 13.33 -7.84 32.72
N LEU A 14 12.99 -8.89 31.95
CA LEU A 14 11.61 -9.16 31.56
C LEU A 14 10.74 -9.50 32.76
N GLN A 15 11.29 -10.23 33.74
CA GLN A 15 10.56 -10.57 34.96
C GLN A 15 10.39 -9.33 35.85
N HIS A 16 11.42 -8.48 35.95
CA HIS A 16 11.31 -7.18 36.61
C HIS A 16 10.24 -6.31 35.96
N PHE A 17 10.20 -6.28 34.62
CA PHE A 17 9.23 -5.52 33.83
C PHE A 17 7.80 -6.07 33.96
N VAL A 18 7.63 -7.40 33.99
CA VAL A 18 6.34 -8.07 34.22
C VAL A 18 5.82 -7.84 35.65
N ASN A 19 6.71 -7.76 36.62
CA ASN A 19 6.37 -7.62 38.04
C ASN A 19 6.26 -6.15 38.51
N ARG A 20 6.31 -5.17 37.59
CA ARG A 20 6.30 -3.76 37.96
C ARG A 20 4.99 -3.33 38.62
N THR A 21 5.11 -2.78 39.83
CA THR A 21 4.04 -2.09 40.57
C THR A 21 4.36 -0.60 40.81
N GLU A 22 5.47 -0.08 40.25
CA GLU A 22 6.00 1.26 40.55
C GLU A 22 5.51 2.36 39.59
N ASN A 23 5.52 3.61 40.07
CA ASN A 23 5.15 4.81 39.30
C ASN A 23 6.23 5.23 38.27
N TYR A 24 5.80 5.96 37.25
CA TYR A 24 6.57 6.34 36.06
C TYR A 24 7.92 7.04 36.35
N LYS A 25 8.97 6.61 35.64
CA LYS A 25 10.30 7.23 35.59
C LYS A 25 10.40 8.31 34.49
N THR A 26 11.48 9.09 34.51
CA THR A 26 11.74 10.19 33.56
C THR A 26 11.94 9.67 32.12
N GLY A 27 11.81 10.55 31.12
CA GLY A 27 11.89 10.19 29.69
C GLY A 27 13.22 9.54 29.26
N VAL A 28 14.34 9.90 29.88
CA VAL A 28 15.67 9.35 29.57
C VAL A 28 15.88 7.96 30.17
N GLU A 29 15.46 7.76 31.42
CA GLU A 29 15.48 6.43 32.06
C GLU A 29 14.56 5.45 31.33
N ARG A 30 13.45 5.94 30.78
CA ARG A 30 12.51 5.19 29.96
C ARG A 30 13.13 4.70 28.64
N GLU A 31 13.95 5.50 27.98
CA GLU A 31 14.61 5.12 26.72
C GLU A 31 15.59 3.96 26.94
N HIS A 32 16.45 4.09 27.95
CA HIS A 32 17.42 3.05 28.28
C HIS A 32 16.77 1.72 28.70
N GLU A 33 15.70 1.78 29.50
CA GLU A 33 14.93 0.59 29.88
C GLU A 33 14.20 -0.06 28.70
N LEU A 34 13.69 0.75 27.75
CA LEU A 34 13.06 0.27 26.52
C LEU A 34 14.07 -0.44 25.62
N ASP A 35 15.30 0.08 25.50
CA ASP A 35 16.37 -0.54 24.72
C ASP A 35 16.74 -1.92 25.29
N LEU A 36 16.96 -2.01 26.61
CA LEU A 36 17.25 -3.29 27.28
C LEU A 36 16.10 -4.28 27.14
N LEU A 37 14.86 -3.81 27.27
CA LEU A 37 13.67 -4.62 27.01
C LEU A 37 13.63 -5.12 25.56
N GLN A 38 13.97 -4.27 24.60
CA GLN A 38 13.96 -4.60 23.18
C GLN A 38 15.05 -5.62 22.83
N GLU A 39 16.23 -5.54 23.44
CA GLU A 39 17.28 -6.56 23.34
C GLU A 39 16.79 -7.90 23.89
N ALA A 40 16.19 -7.92 25.08
CA ALA A 40 15.64 -9.13 25.69
C ALA A 40 14.50 -9.75 24.84
N ILE A 41 13.59 -8.94 24.31
CA ILE A 41 12.53 -9.38 23.39
C ILE A 41 13.13 -9.93 22.09
N THR A 42 14.19 -9.32 21.57
CA THR A 42 14.89 -9.79 20.36
C THR A 42 15.57 -11.13 20.62
N ALA A 43 16.19 -11.32 21.78
CA ALA A 43 16.79 -12.60 22.17
C ALA A 43 15.74 -13.73 22.23
N ILE A 44 14.59 -13.50 22.88
CA ILE A 44 13.49 -14.48 22.90
C ILE A 44 12.95 -14.74 21.48
N ASP A 45 12.81 -13.71 20.66
CA ASP A 45 12.37 -13.86 19.27
C ASP A 45 13.35 -14.70 18.44
N ILE A 46 14.66 -14.63 18.70
CA ILE A 46 15.67 -15.50 18.07
C ILE A 46 15.50 -16.96 18.53
N ILE A 47 15.40 -17.19 19.84
CA ILE A 47 15.23 -18.52 20.44
C ILE A 47 13.99 -19.23 19.85
N LEU A 48 12.85 -18.53 19.82
CA LEU A 48 11.59 -19.10 19.33
C LEU A 48 11.56 -19.32 17.81
N LYS A 49 12.52 -18.78 17.06
CA LYS A 49 12.58 -18.92 15.59
C LYS A 49 13.47 -20.06 15.13
N GLU A 50 14.22 -20.70 16.01
CA GLU A 50 15.21 -21.69 15.62
C GLU A 50 14.56 -22.94 14.99
N LEU A 51 13.59 -23.55 15.66
CA LEU A 51 12.83 -24.67 15.12
C LEU A 51 12.15 -24.33 13.77
N PRO A 52 11.37 -23.24 13.62
CA PRO A 52 10.82 -22.83 12.33
C PRO A 52 11.85 -22.67 11.20
N LYS A 53 13.03 -22.11 11.49
CA LYS A 53 14.10 -21.93 10.48
C LYS A 53 14.66 -23.26 9.97
N SER A 54 14.67 -24.29 10.81
CA SER A 54 15.15 -25.62 10.41
C SER A 54 14.20 -26.35 9.44
N GLN A 55 12.90 -26.02 9.47
CA GLN A 55 11.85 -26.74 8.73
C GLN A 55 11.28 -25.96 7.54
N ALA A 56 11.46 -24.64 7.50
CA ALA A 56 10.80 -23.76 6.54
C ALA A 56 11.73 -22.71 5.95
N VAL A 57 11.36 -22.17 4.79
CA VAL A 57 12.09 -21.06 4.18
C VAL A 57 11.74 -19.78 4.93
N SER A 58 12.72 -19.25 5.66
CA SER A 58 12.58 -18.00 6.41
C SER A 58 12.77 -16.77 5.51
N MET A 59 11.85 -15.82 5.59
CA MET A 59 11.95 -14.51 4.96
C MET A 59 11.43 -13.42 5.90
N GLY A 60 12.36 -12.71 6.55
CA GLY A 60 12.03 -11.71 7.56
C GLY A 60 11.38 -12.35 8.79
N ARG A 61 10.14 -11.95 9.10
CA ARG A 61 9.34 -12.51 10.21
C ARG A 61 8.41 -13.64 9.77
N SER A 62 8.56 -14.16 8.55
CA SER A 62 7.67 -15.18 7.97
C SER A 62 8.43 -16.44 7.59
N PHE A 63 7.75 -17.58 7.75
CA PHE A 63 8.25 -18.92 7.47
C PHE A 63 7.32 -19.59 6.46
N PHE A 64 7.86 -20.08 5.35
CA PHE A 64 7.09 -20.67 4.26
C PHE A 64 7.45 -22.14 4.06
N TYR A 65 6.44 -22.99 4.05
CA TYR A 65 6.58 -24.41 3.82
C TYR A 65 6.49 -24.70 2.33
N LYS A 66 7.41 -25.54 1.86
CA LYS A 66 7.34 -26.04 0.49
C LYS A 66 6.13 -26.97 0.36
N PRO A 67 5.25 -26.78 -0.64
CA PRO A 67 4.15 -27.71 -0.90
C PRO A 67 4.69 -29.12 -1.16
N GLN A 68 4.13 -30.13 -0.48
CA GLN A 68 4.57 -31.53 -0.63
C GLN A 68 4.12 -32.14 -1.97
N ARG A 69 3.06 -31.61 -2.58
CA ARG A 69 2.54 -32.02 -3.89
C ARG A 69 2.28 -30.79 -4.76
N PHE A 70 2.39 -30.96 -6.09
CA PHE A 70 1.91 -29.97 -7.05
C PHE A 70 0.39 -30.03 -7.10
N GLU A 71 -0.25 -29.35 -6.15
CA GLU A 71 -1.71 -29.23 -6.15
C GLU A 71 -2.12 -28.08 -7.07
N GLU A 72 -3.10 -28.31 -7.95
CA GLU A 72 -3.54 -27.33 -8.95
C GLU A 72 -3.95 -25.99 -8.32
N PHE A 73 -4.46 -26.00 -7.09
CA PHE A 73 -4.90 -24.80 -6.39
C PHE A 73 -3.75 -23.90 -5.91
N ASN A 74 -2.51 -24.41 -5.83
CA ASN A 74 -1.33 -23.59 -5.54
C ASN A 74 -0.78 -22.94 -6.82
N ASP A 75 -1.11 -23.45 -8.00
CA ASP A 75 -0.65 -22.89 -9.26
C ASP A 75 -1.44 -21.63 -9.65
N ILE A 76 -0.76 -20.50 -9.73
CA ILE A 76 -1.36 -19.24 -10.18
C ILE A 76 -1.07 -18.96 -11.65
N GLY A 77 -0.38 -19.87 -12.34
CA GLY A 77 0.01 -19.77 -13.73
C GLY A 77 1.34 -19.02 -13.93
N ARG A 78 1.87 -19.14 -15.15
CA ARG A 78 3.11 -18.46 -15.61
C ARG A 78 4.33 -18.76 -14.74
N GLY A 79 4.52 -20.05 -14.44
CA GLY A 79 5.67 -20.55 -13.69
C GLY A 79 5.72 -20.10 -12.24
N ARG A 80 4.58 -19.76 -11.63
CA ARG A 80 4.48 -19.29 -10.23
C ARG A 80 3.45 -20.09 -9.46
N TRP A 81 3.68 -20.21 -8.16
CA TRP A 81 2.77 -20.88 -7.24
C TRP A 81 2.79 -20.26 -5.85
N ILE A 82 1.78 -20.56 -5.06
CA ILE A 82 1.60 -20.08 -3.70
C ILE A 82 2.21 -21.09 -2.73
N TRP A 83 3.01 -20.60 -1.80
CA TRP A 83 3.47 -21.33 -0.63
C TRP A 83 2.74 -20.84 0.60
N ASP A 84 2.27 -21.79 1.40
CA ASP A 84 1.72 -21.51 2.70
C ASP A 84 2.79 -21.24 3.73
N GLY A 85 2.49 -20.35 4.67
CA GLY A 85 3.38 -20.07 5.77
C GLY A 85 2.69 -19.43 6.95
N PHE A 86 3.50 -18.99 7.90
CA PHE A 86 3.05 -18.19 9.03
C PHE A 86 4.07 -17.08 9.32
N SER A 87 3.60 -16.01 9.96
CA SER A 87 4.46 -14.99 10.54
C SER A 87 4.51 -15.16 12.05
N GLN A 88 5.69 -14.91 12.63
CA GLN A 88 5.92 -14.96 14.06
C GLN A 88 6.68 -13.71 14.51
N SER A 89 6.22 -13.11 15.61
CA SER A 89 6.96 -12.08 16.32
C SER A 89 6.62 -12.10 17.79
N VAL A 90 7.63 -11.95 18.64
CA VAL A 90 7.44 -11.65 20.06
C VAL A 90 7.10 -10.17 20.23
N ARG A 91 6.17 -9.87 21.14
CA ARG A 91 5.75 -8.50 21.46
C ARG A 91 5.67 -8.31 22.97
N PRO A 92 6.10 -7.15 23.50
CA PRO A 92 5.78 -6.79 24.87
C PRO A 92 4.26 -6.51 24.98
N GLY A 93 3.66 -6.88 26.11
CA GLY A 93 2.26 -6.56 26.43
C GLY A 93 2.14 -6.18 27.90
N GLN A 94 1.03 -5.54 28.30
CA GLN A 94 0.79 -5.02 29.66
C GLN A 94 0.96 -6.06 30.77
N TRP A 95 0.68 -7.33 30.48
CA TRP A 95 0.79 -8.41 31.46
C TRP A 95 2.04 -9.26 31.27
N LYS A 96 2.26 -9.79 30.07
CA LYS A 96 3.36 -10.68 29.71
C LYS A 96 3.80 -10.44 28.27
N PRO A 97 5.03 -10.80 27.89
CA PRO A 97 5.39 -10.96 26.50
C PRO A 97 4.47 -11.99 25.84
N TYR A 98 4.05 -11.71 24.61
CA TYR A 98 3.19 -12.61 23.85
C TYR A 98 3.78 -12.89 22.48
N ILE A 99 3.47 -14.09 21.97
CA ILE A 99 3.88 -14.52 20.63
C ILE A 99 2.72 -14.24 19.69
N ASN A 100 2.94 -13.35 18.74
CA ASN A 100 1.98 -13.07 17.69
C ASN A 100 2.23 -14.01 16.50
N ILE A 101 1.30 -14.94 16.28
CA ILE A 101 1.28 -15.85 15.14
C ILE A 101 0.13 -15.47 14.20
N ASP A 102 0.42 -15.34 12.91
CA ASP A 102 -0.61 -15.08 11.89
C ASP A 102 -0.34 -15.91 10.63
N LYS A 103 -1.41 -16.37 9.98
CA LYS A 103 -1.31 -17.12 8.71
C LYS A 103 -0.82 -16.18 7.60
N THR A 104 0.19 -16.60 6.85
CA THR A 104 0.65 -15.88 5.66
C THR A 104 0.76 -16.80 4.46
N CYS A 105 0.91 -16.22 3.28
CA CYS A 105 1.20 -16.94 2.05
C CYS A 105 2.14 -16.09 1.19
N GLY A 106 2.99 -16.76 0.42
CA GLY A 106 3.99 -16.12 -0.42
C GLY A 106 3.91 -16.68 -1.83
N VAL A 107 4.19 -15.85 -2.83
CA VAL A 107 4.32 -16.33 -4.22
C VAL A 107 5.76 -16.68 -4.50
N PHE A 108 5.99 -17.90 -4.96
CA PHE A 108 7.30 -18.43 -5.31
C PHE A 108 7.37 -18.74 -6.80
N VAL A 109 8.58 -18.73 -7.35
CA VAL A 109 8.86 -19.19 -8.71
C VAL A 109 8.95 -20.72 -8.68
N LYS A 110 8.31 -21.39 -9.64
CA LYS A 110 8.38 -22.84 -9.77
C LYS A 110 9.80 -23.27 -10.20
N PRO A 111 10.35 -24.36 -9.65
CA PRO A 111 11.67 -24.89 -10.02
C PRO A 111 11.62 -25.63 -11.37
N LEU A 112 11.30 -24.93 -12.46
CA LEU A 112 11.18 -25.47 -13.82
C LEU A 112 12.49 -25.32 -14.59
N PRO A 113 12.70 -26.10 -15.67
CA PRO A 113 13.67 -25.77 -16.70
C PRO A 113 13.48 -24.32 -17.17
N LEU A 114 14.58 -23.58 -17.33
CA LEU A 114 14.52 -22.15 -17.58
C LEU A 114 13.79 -21.82 -18.88
N LEU A 115 13.98 -22.63 -19.93
CA LEU A 115 13.26 -22.49 -21.19
C LEU A 115 11.74 -22.60 -21.00
N GLU A 116 11.30 -23.63 -20.26
CA GLU A 116 9.89 -23.86 -19.96
C GLU A 116 9.30 -22.70 -19.14
N PHE A 117 10.04 -22.22 -18.14
CA PHE A 117 9.64 -21.05 -17.37
C PHE A 117 9.44 -19.81 -18.26
N ILE A 118 10.34 -19.57 -19.22
CA ILE A 118 10.25 -18.43 -20.16
C ILE A 118 9.00 -18.54 -21.03
N LEU A 119 8.76 -19.71 -21.61
CA LEU A 119 7.58 -19.97 -22.46
C LEU A 119 6.27 -19.80 -21.66
N ASN A 120 6.18 -20.40 -20.47
CA ASN A 120 5.04 -20.27 -19.57
C ASN A 120 4.79 -18.82 -19.14
N MET A 121 5.85 -18.05 -18.91
CA MET A 121 5.76 -16.62 -18.56
C MET A 121 5.20 -15.77 -19.71
N LEU A 122 5.67 -16.04 -20.93
CA LEU A 122 5.29 -15.29 -22.14
C LEU A 122 3.94 -15.74 -22.71
N ASP A 123 3.42 -16.88 -22.23
CA ASP A 123 2.18 -17.50 -22.70
C ASP A 123 2.27 -17.88 -24.18
N THR A 124 3.39 -18.49 -24.57
CA THR A 124 3.66 -18.98 -25.92
C THR A 124 4.29 -20.36 -25.87
N LYS A 125 4.02 -21.18 -26.88
CA LYS A 125 4.74 -22.44 -27.12
C LYS A 125 5.82 -22.30 -28.20
N ASP A 126 5.83 -21.18 -28.92
CA ASP A 126 6.77 -20.90 -30.01
C ASP A 126 8.06 -20.28 -29.45
N ILE A 127 9.14 -21.06 -29.52
CA ILE A 127 10.48 -20.68 -29.08
C ILE A 127 11.06 -19.54 -29.93
N ASN A 128 10.81 -19.55 -31.24
CA ASN A 128 11.33 -18.52 -32.14
C ASN A 128 10.65 -17.18 -31.87
N LEU A 129 9.33 -17.19 -31.68
CA LEU A 129 8.59 -15.99 -31.30
C LEU A 129 9.04 -15.47 -29.92
N ALA A 130 9.32 -16.36 -28.96
CA ALA A 130 9.76 -16.00 -27.61
C ALA A 130 11.07 -15.21 -27.59
N PHE A 131 12.00 -15.55 -28.49
CA PHE A 131 13.35 -14.96 -28.57
C PHE A 131 13.60 -14.12 -29.82
N ASP A 132 12.55 -13.72 -30.55
CA ASP A 132 12.67 -12.82 -31.71
C ASP A 132 13.27 -11.47 -31.26
N PRO A 133 14.45 -11.08 -31.79
CA PRO A 133 15.09 -9.80 -31.46
C PRO A 133 14.22 -8.57 -31.77
N ASN A 134 13.29 -8.67 -32.72
CA ASN A 134 12.38 -7.58 -33.08
C ASN A 134 11.22 -7.45 -32.10
N ASN A 135 10.92 -8.48 -31.31
CA ASN A 135 9.86 -8.46 -30.30
C ASN A 135 10.37 -7.85 -28.98
N ARG A 136 10.55 -6.53 -28.98
CA ARG A 136 11.04 -5.76 -27.81
C ARG A 136 10.21 -6.00 -26.54
N LYS A 137 8.90 -6.23 -26.68
CA LYS A 137 7.99 -6.51 -25.57
C LYS A 137 8.39 -7.80 -24.84
N TYR A 138 8.73 -8.86 -25.57
CA TYR A 138 9.16 -10.12 -24.97
C TYR A 138 10.55 -10.00 -24.38
N SER A 139 11.49 -9.36 -25.08
CA SER A 139 12.84 -9.11 -24.56
C SER A 139 12.85 -8.36 -23.23
N HIS A 140 12.02 -7.31 -23.11
CA HIS A 140 11.84 -6.58 -21.84
C HIS A 140 11.23 -7.47 -20.75
N LYS A 141 10.16 -8.23 -21.06
CA LYS A 141 9.54 -9.14 -20.09
C LYS A 141 10.52 -10.20 -19.56
N ILE A 142 11.31 -10.81 -20.46
CA ILE A 142 12.33 -11.79 -20.09
C ILE A 142 13.36 -11.15 -19.16
N SER A 143 13.87 -9.98 -19.54
CA SER A 143 14.86 -9.26 -18.75
C SER A 143 14.33 -8.91 -17.36
N ASP A 144 13.11 -8.37 -17.26
CA ASP A 144 12.49 -7.98 -15.99
C ASP A 144 12.28 -9.18 -15.06
N HIS A 145 11.78 -10.30 -15.59
CA HIS A 145 11.42 -11.46 -14.79
C HIS A 145 12.61 -12.34 -14.41
N LEU A 146 13.64 -12.46 -15.27
CA LEU A 146 14.81 -13.30 -15.00
C LEU A 146 15.88 -12.57 -14.18
N ASN A 147 15.91 -11.25 -14.22
CA ASN A 147 16.87 -10.46 -13.47
C ASN A 147 16.88 -10.89 -11.98
N SER A 148 18.08 -11.17 -11.47
CA SER A 148 18.34 -11.56 -10.08
C SER A 148 17.76 -12.90 -9.64
N LEU A 149 17.13 -13.67 -10.53
CA LEU A 149 16.81 -15.07 -10.26
C LEU A 149 18.09 -15.90 -10.16
N HIS A 150 18.06 -16.90 -9.31
CA HIS A 150 19.10 -17.92 -9.24
C HIS A 150 18.70 -19.12 -10.09
N VAL A 151 19.66 -19.61 -10.85
CA VAL A 151 19.56 -20.83 -11.63
C VAL A 151 20.59 -21.83 -11.16
N ILE A 152 20.32 -23.10 -11.43
CA ILE A 152 21.20 -24.23 -11.21
C ILE A 152 21.58 -24.78 -12.58
N SER A 153 22.88 -24.96 -12.81
CA SER A 153 23.37 -25.60 -14.03
C SER A 153 23.18 -27.11 -13.98
N SER A 154 22.56 -27.70 -15.01
CA SER A 154 22.28 -29.14 -15.09
C SER A 154 23.42 -29.99 -15.70
N HIS A 155 24.41 -29.35 -16.33
CA HIS A 155 25.49 -30.05 -17.05
C HIS A 155 26.68 -30.50 -16.16
N LEU A 156 26.67 -30.17 -14.86
CA LEU A 156 27.74 -30.50 -13.92
C LEU A 156 27.30 -31.59 -12.96
N GLN A 157 28.23 -32.48 -12.57
CA GLN A 157 28.00 -33.51 -11.55
C GLN A 157 27.56 -32.89 -10.21
N TYR A 158 28.15 -31.74 -9.86
CA TYR A 158 27.72 -30.92 -8.74
C TYR A 158 27.03 -29.67 -9.26
N PRO A 159 25.69 -29.54 -9.08
CA PRO A 159 24.95 -28.45 -9.69
C PRO A 159 25.39 -27.09 -9.15
N LYS A 160 25.92 -26.24 -10.02
CA LYS A 160 26.40 -24.90 -9.65
C LYS A 160 25.25 -23.91 -9.60
N ARG A 161 25.06 -23.27 -8.43
CA ARG A 161 24.14 -22.15 -8.27
C ARG A 161 24.75 -20.86 -8.83
N SER A 162 24.04 -20.22 -9.74
CA SER A 162 24.44 -18.94 -10.33
C SER A 162 23.30 -17.93 -10.27
N ARG A 163 23.61 -16.65 -10.08
CA ARG A 163 22.61 -15.57 -10.12
C ARG A 163 22.63 -14.91 -11.50
N ILE A 164 21.47 -14.78 -12.13
CA ILE A 164 21.33 -14.02 -13.37
C ILE A 164 21.61 -12.55 -13.07
N VAL A 165 22.43 -11.93 -13.93
CA VAL A 165 23.02 -10.60 -13.71
C VAL A 165 21.96 -9.55 -13.39
N SER A 166 22.28 -8.67 -12.42
CA SER A 166 21.40 -7.59 -11.99
C SER A 166 21.57 -6.25 -12.72
N ARG A 167 22.63 -6.10 -13.51
CA ARG A 167 22.98 -4.90 -14.29
C ARG A 167 23.67 -5.28 -15.61
N GLY A 168 23.18 -4.78 -16.73
CA GLY A 168 23.61 -5.17 -18.08
C GLY A 168 22.60 -6.09 -18.75
N SER A 169 22.93 -6.61 -19.94
CA SER A 169 21.99 -7.46 -20.69
C SER A 169 21.82 -8.83 -20.02
N VAL A 170 20.57 -9.18 -19.72
CA VAL A 170 20.17 -10.50 -19.20
C VAL A 170 20.39 -11.57 -20.27
N LEU A 171 19.97 -11.26 -21.50
CA LEU A 171 20.17 -12.10 -22.67
C LEU A 171 21.47 -11.70 -23.39
N LEU A 172 22.23 -12.69 -23.82
CA LEU A 172 23.44 -12.53 -24.63
C LEU A 172 23.13 -12.93 -26.09
N LYS A 173 24.15 -13.13 -26.93
CA LYS A 173 23.93 -13.70 -28.26
C LYS A 173 23.49 -15.15 -28.15
N SER A 174 23.08 -15.72 -29.29
CA SER A 174 22.76 -17.14 -29.40
C SER A 174 23.92 -18.01 -28.93
N ALA A 175 23.68 -19.24 -28.48
CA ALA A 175 24.78 -20.13 -28.10
C ALA A 175 25.75 -20.39 -29.27
N ARG A 176 25.26 -20.33 -30.52
CA ARG A 176 26.06 -20.42 -31.74
C ARG A 176 26.97 -19.21 -31.97
N ASP A 177 26.48 -18.00 -31.69
CA ASP A 177 27.14 -16.73 -32.04
C ASP A 177 27.88 -16.08 -30.87
N GLU A 178 27.61 -16.50 -29.63
CA GLU A 178 28.31 -16.02 -28.44
C GLU A 178 29.68 -16.68 -28.35
N ILE A 179 30.73 -15.90 -28.59
CA ILE A 179 32.12 -16.35 -28.64
C ILE A 179 32.87 -15.82 -27.42
N PHE A 180 33.72 -16.66 -26.83
CA PHE A 180 34.64 -16.27 -25.77
C PHE A 180 36.02 -16.90 -25.99
N GLU A 181 37.02 -16.39 -25.29
CA GLU A 181 38.38 -16.88 -25.38
C GLU A 181 38.65 -17.93 -24.29
N LYS A 182 39.21 -19.07 -24.69
CA LYS A 182 39.69 -20.12 -23.79
C LYS A 182 41.03 -20.63 -24.32
N ASP A 183 42.06 -20.61 -23.47
CA ASP A 183 43.40 -21.10 -23.80
C ASP A 183 43.97 -20.48 -25.11
N GLY A 184 43.73 -19.18 -25.32
CA GLY A 184 44.16 -18.42 -26.51
C GLY A 184 43.29 -18.61 -27.76
N ASN A 185 42.30 -19.49 -27.72
CA ASN A 185 41.42 -19.78 -28.87
C ASN A 185 40.02 -19.17 -28.68
N LYS A 186 39.49 -18.59 -29.77
CA LYS A 186 38.09 -18.11 -29.82
C LYS A 186 37.17 -19.29 -30.15
N ILE A 187 36.25 -19.59 -29.24
CA ILE A 187 35.29 -20.70 -29.38
C ILE A 187 33.87 -20.21 -29.05
N SER A 188 32.87 -20.72 -29.77
CA SER A 188 31.47 -20.42 -29.42
C SER A 188 31.00 -21.21 -28.21
N VAL A 189 29.95 -20.73 -27.53
CA VAL A 189 29.33 -21.46 -26.43
C VAL A 189 28.86 -22.85 -26.89
N GLU A 190 28.22 -22.97 -28.05
CA GLU A 190 27.79 -24.25 -28.63
C GLU A 190 28.97 -25.23 -28.80
N GLN A 191 30.06 -24.78 -29.45
CA GLN A 191 31.23 -25.63 -29.68
C GLN A 191 31.92 -26.03 -28.37
N TYR A 192 32.00 -25.12 -27.40
CA TYR A 192 32.57 -25.39 -26.09
C TYR A 192 31.83 -26.51 -25.36
N PHE A 193 30.49 -26.45 -25.31
CA PHE A 193 29.68 -27.47 -24.65
C PHE A 193 29.75 -28.83 -25.36
N LEU A 194 29.85 -28.83 -26.69
CA LEU A 194 30.05 -30.05 -27.48
C LEU A 194 31.43 -30.68 -27.22
N GLN A 195 32.51 -29.89 -27.20
CA GLN A 195 33.87 -30.40 -27.05
C GLN A 195 34.19 -30.85 -25.63
N GLN A 196 33.86 -30.02 -24.63
CA GLN A 196 34.27 -30.19 -23.24
C GLN A 196 33.33 -31.09 -22.45
N TYR A 197 32.01 -30.91 -22.61
CA TYR A 197 31.00 -31.65 -21.87
C TYR A 197 30.31 -32.74 -22.71
N LYS A 198 30.64 -32.86 -24.01
CA LYS A 198 30.01 -33.81 -24.94
C LYS A 198 28.49 -33.62 -25.06
N ILE A 199 28.01 -32.39 -24.89
CA ILE A 199 26.59 -32.04 -24.97
C ILE A 199 26.31 -31.35 -26.30
N ARG A 200 25.43 -31.94 -27.12
CA ARG A 200 24.88 -31.28 -28.32
C ARG A 200 23.64 -30.48 -27.93
N LEU A 201 23.73 -29.15 -28.09
CA LEU A 201 22.61 -28.27 -27.75
C LEU A 201 21.42 -28.49 -28.70
N LYS A 202 20.18 -28.50 -28.16
CA LYS A 202 18.95 -28.67 -28.96
C LYS A 202 18.52 -27.36 -29.60
N HIS A 203 18.72 -26.25 -28.88
CA HIS A 203 18.33 -24.92 -29.30
C HIS A 203 19.55 -23.97 -29.39
N PRO A 204 20.56 -24.24 -30.23
CA PRO A 204 21.76 -23.39 -30.29
C PRO A 204 21.49 -21.98 -30.85
N HIS A 205 20.36 -21.79 -31.54
CA HIS A 205 19.93 -20.52 -32.13
C HIS A 205 19.33 -19.54 -31.12
N ILE A 206 18.97 -19.98 -29.91
CA ILE A 206 18.41 -19.07 -28.89
C ILE A 206 19.52 -18.46 -28.02
N PRO A 207 19.27 -17.28 -27.41
CA PRO A 207 20.21 -16.59 -26.54
C PRO A 207 20.75 -17.43 -25.37
N CYS A 208 21.97 -17.11 -24.94
CA CYS A 208 22.46 -17.49 -23.61
C CYS A 208 21.98 -16.49 -22.54
N ILE A 209 21.88 -16.92 -21.29
CA ILE A 209 21.74 -16.01 -20.15
C ILE A 209 23.09 -15.58 -19.61
N ASN A 210 23.14 -14.35 -19.10
CA ASN A 210 24.30 -13.83 -18.40
C ASN A 210 24.20 -14.14 -16.90
N VAL A 211 25.19 -14.87 -16.38
CA VAL A 211 25.36 -15.13 -14.93
C VAL A 211 26.65 -14.55 -14.37
N GLY A 212 27.24 -13.63 -15.13
CA GLY A 212 28.47 -12.95 -14.80
C GLY A 212 28.42 -12.00 -13.60
N LYS A 213 29.58 -11.61 -13.07
CA LYS A 213 29.63 -10.48 -12.11
C LYS A 213 29.53 -9.17 -12.91
N PRO A 214 28.62 -8.25 -12.55
CA PRO A 214 28.56 -6.95 -13.22
C PRO A 214 29.84 -6.15 -12.96
N PRO A 215 30.19 -5.21 -13.84
CA PRO A 215 31.29 -4.28 -13.59
C PRO A 215 31.04 -3.48 -12.31
N THR A 216 32.12 -3.22 -11.56
CA THR A 216 32.13 -2.35 -10.37
C THR A 216 33.25 -1.33 -10.52
N ALA A 217 33.28 -0.28 -9.68
CA ALA A 217 34.35 0.72 -9.71
C ALA A 217 35.77 0.10 -9.62
N ASN A 218 35.88 -1.09 -9.01
CA ASN A 218 37.15 -1.76 -8.75
C ASN A 218 37.33 -3.07 -9.55
N SER A 219 36.43 -3.39 -10.49
CA SER A 219 36.52 -4.62 -11.30
C SER A 219 35.78 -4.47 -12.61
N ALA A 220 36.41 -4.83 -13.73
CA ALA A 220 35.82 -4.82 -15.07
C ALA A 220 34.56 -5.71 -15.22
N GLY A 221 34.24 -6.51 -14.20
CA GLY A 221 33.19 -7.52 -14.25
C GLY A 221 33.67 -8.77 -14.99
N LYS A 222 32.87 -9.82 -14.96
CA LYS A 222 33.13 -11.05 -15.70
C LYS A 222 31.84 -11.46 -16.38
N ARG A 223 31.81 -11.48 -17.72
CA ARG A 223 30.66 -11.96 -18.48
C ARG A 223 30.71 -13.49 -18.54
N VAL A 224 29.62 -14.15 -18.15
CA VAL A 224 29.54 -15.62 -18.15
C VAL A 224 28.25 -16.01 -18.83
N ALA A 225 28.37 -16.62 -20.01
CA ALA A 225 27.25 -17.09 -20.81
C ALA A 225 26.88 -18.53 -20.42
N LEU A 226 25.60 -18.79 -20.15
CA LEU A 226 25.07 -20.14 -19.98
C LEU A 226 23.91 -20.38 -20.95
N PRO A 227 23.89 -21.52 -21.69
CA PRO A 227 22.75 -21.91 -22.51
C PRO A 227 21.47 -22.04 -21.66
N ILE A 228 20.37 -21.46 -22.15
CA ILE A 228 19.08 -21.47 -21.45
C ILE A 228 18.58 -22.89 -21.17
N GLU A 229 18.75 -23.81 -22.12
CA GLU A 229 18.31 -25.21 -21.99
C GLU A 229 19.09 -26.03 -20.95
N LEU A 230 20.24 -25.55 -20.48
CA LEU A 230 21.06 -26.19 -19.45
C LEU A 230 20.90 -25.55 -18.06
N CYS A 231 19.84 -24.77 -17.88
CA CYS A 231 19.55 -24.04 -16.64
C CYS A 231 18.21 -24.48 -16.06
N LEU A 232 18.19 -24.72 -14.75
CA LEU A 232 16.99 -24.98 -13.94
C LEU A 232 16.77 -23.80 -12.99
N ILE A 233 15.54 -23.35 -12.80
CA ILE A 233 15.23 -22.35 -11.76
C ILE A 233 15.51 -22.95 -10.38
N LYS A 234 16.30 -22.27 -9.55
CA LYS A 234 16.53 -22.69 -8.16
C LYS A 234 15.20 -22.66 -7.40
N ASP A 235 14.93 -23.69 -6.62
CA ASP A 235 13.78 -23.75 -5.73
C ASP A 235 13.82 -22.70 -4.60
N ALA A 236 12.69 -22.50 -3.92
CA ALA A 236 12.52 -21.61 -2.77
C ALA A 236 12.81 -20.13 -3.07
N GLN A 237 12.54 -19.67 -4.29
CA GLN A 237 12.71 -18.27 -4.67
C GLN A 237 11.39 -17.52 -4.69
N ARG A 238 11.22 -16.57 -3.78
CA ARG A 238 10.05 -15.67 -3.78
C ARG A 238 10.02 -14.83 -5.04
N SER A 239 8.84 -14.74 -5.67
CA SER A 239 8.66 -13.87 -6.82
C SER A 239 8.67 -12.40 -6.36
N GLY A 240 9.65 -11.65 -6.84
CA GLY A 240 9.70 -10.19 -6.67
C GLY A 240 8.83 -9.41 -7.66
N GLN A 241 8.19 -10.13 -8.60
CA GLN A 241 7.42 -9.55 -9.68
C GLN A 241 5.99 -9.24 -9.27
N GLU A 242 5.43 -8.19 -9.85
CA GLU A 242 4.04 -7.84 -9.66
C GLU A 242 3.12 -8.88 -10.33
N LEU A 243 2.14 -9.39 -9.57
CA LEU A 243 1.17 -10.36 -10.09
C LEU A 243 0.23 -9.72 -11.13
N GLU A 244 -0.11 -10.47 -12.16
CA GLU A 244 -1.16 -10.09 -13.11
C GLU A 244 -2.56 -10.21 -12.47
N SER A 245 -3.60 -9.69 -13.12
CA SER A 245 -4.96 -9.64 -12.56
C SER A 245 -5.51 -11.04 -12.23
N GLU A 246 -5.27 -12.01 -13.11
CA GLU A 246 -5.71 -13.39 -12.90
C GLU A 246 -4.97 -14.03 -11.72
N GLN A 247 -3.63 -13.91 -11.68
CA GLN A 247 -2.80 -14.35 -10.57
C GLN A 247 -3.19 -13.70 -9.24
N THR A 248 -3.46 -12.39 -9.26
CA THR A 248 -3.91 -11.63 -8.08
C THR A 248 -5.27 -12.16 -7.61
N THR A 249 -6.18 -12.48 -8.53
CA THR A 249 -7.49 -13.03 -8.19
C THR A 249 -7.37 -14.43 -7.58
N LYS A 250 -6.55 -15.32 -8.14
CA LYS A 250 -6.26 -16.64 -7.58
C LYS A 250 -5.63 -16.53 -6.19
N MET A 251 -4.63 -15.65 -6.04
CA MET A 251 -3.99 -15.36 -4.75
C MET A 251 -4.97 -14.82 -3.71
N LEU A 252 -5.86 -13.89 -4.08
CA LEU A 252 -6.87 -13.34 -3.18
C LEU A 252 -7.87 -14.41 -2.74
N LYS A 253 -8.34 -15.26 -3.67
CA LYS A 253 -9.23 -16.39 -3.34
C LYS A 253 -8.56 -17.37 -2.38
N PHE A 254 -7.26 -17.64 -2.57
CA PHE A 254 -6.49 -18.52 -1.70
C PHE A 254 -6.32 -17.93 -0.28
N ALA A 255 -5.97 -16.64 -0.20
CA ALA A 255 -5.62 -15.98 1.07
C ALA A 255 -6.85 -15.53 1.89
N ALA A 256 -7.97 -15.22 1.24
CA ALA A 256 -9.13 -14.64 1.89
C ALA A 256 -9.99 -15.70 2.59
N ARG A 257 -9.65 -16.00 3.85
CA ARG A 257 -10.40 -16.93 4.70
C ARG A 257 -11.32 -16.20 5.69
N PRO A 258 -12.59 -16.63 5.85
CA PRO A 258 -13.46 -16.20 6.95
C PRO A 258 -12.76 -16.28 8.31
N ALA A 259 -13.22 -15.48 9.28
CA ALA A 259 -12.56 -15.36 10.57
C ALA A 259 -12.45 -16.70 11.33
N PRO A 260 -13.49 -17.55 11.40
CA PRO A 260 -13.39 -18.85 12.08
C PRO A 260 -12.35 -19.78 11.43
N GLU A 261 -12.38 -19.92 10.10
CA GLU A 261 -11.43 -20.75 9.37
C GLU A 261 -9.99 -20.26 9.59
N ARG A 262 -9.75 -18.94 9.51
CA ARG A 262 -8.42 -18.36 9.78
C ARG A 262 -7.97 -18.61 11.22
N ARG A 263 -8.86 -18.47 12.19
CA ARG A 263 -8.58 -18.74 13.61
C ARG A 263 -8.14 -20.18 13.80
N ASP A 264 -8.86 -21.13 13.20
CA ASP A 264 -8.58 -22.55 13.35
C ASP A 264 -7.23 -22.92 12.69
N MET A 265 -6.92 -22.35 11.52
CA MET A 265 -5.60 -22.46 10.89
C MET A 265 -4.47 -21.90 11.77
N ILE A 266 -4.69 -20.75 12.43
CA ILE A 266 -3.70 -20.15 13.35
C ILE A 266 -3.50 -21.05 14.57
N ASN A 267 -4.57 -21.61 15.14
CA ASN A 267 -4.49 -22.54 16.26
C ASN A 267 -3.75 -23.83 15.90
N GLU A 268 -3.92 -24.33 14.68
CA GLU A 268 -3.16 -25.47 14.18
C GLU A 268 -1.66 -25.14 14.03
N ILE A 269 -1.33 -24.00 13.43
CA ILE A 269 0.05 -23.52 13.32
C ILE A 269 0.68 -23.36 14.71
N ALA A 270 -0.03 -22.74 15.66
CA ALA A 270 0.45 -22.54 17.02
C ALA A 270 0.73 -23.89 17.71
N ARG A 271 -0.17 -24.88 17.59
CA ARG A 271 0.08 -26.23 18.13
C ARG A 271 1.29 -26.91 17.50
N ASN A 272 1.49 -26.75 16.19
CA ASN A 272 2.62 -27.38 15.50
C ASN A 272 3.97 -26.71 15.82
N VAL A 273 3.99 -25.39 15.97
CA VAL A 273 5.21 -24.60 16.14
C VAL A 273 5.57 -24.41 17.62
N LEU A 274 4.58 -24.21 18.48
CA LEU A 274 4.77 -23.93 19.92
C LEU A 274 4.47 -25.14 20.81
N GLY A 275 3.70 -26.12 20.33
CA GLY A 275 3.31 -27.30 21.13
C GLY A 275 4.42 -28.34 21.30
N ARG A 276 5.58 -28.16 20.66
CA ARG A 276 6.77 -29.00 20.84
C ARG A 276 7.78 -28.21 21.64
N THR A 277 8.17 -28.74 22.81
CA THR A 277 9.29 -28.17 23.57
C THR A 277 10.58 -28.50 22.82
N ASP A 278 11.15 -27.49 22.17
CA ASP A 278 12.46 -27.58 21.53
C ASP A 278 13.56 -27.60 22.61
N GLU A 279 14.63 -28.38 22.40
CA GLU A 279 15.79 -28.46 23.29
C GLU A 279 16.38 -27.06 23.56
N VAL A 280 16.36 -26.20 22.54
CA VAL A 280 16.81 -24.80 22.63
C VAL A 280 15.93 -23.99 23.57
N GLN A 281 14.60 -24.11 23.47
CA GLN A 281 13.69 -23.37 24.34
C GLN A 281 13.81 -23.82 25.80
N ALA A 282 13.91 -25.14 26.03
CA ALA A 282 14.10 -25.71 27.35
C ALA A 282 15.43 -25.26 27.98
N HIS A 283 16.52 -25.22 27.19
CA HIS A 283 17.83 -24.75 27.65
C HIS A 283 17.78 -23.32 28.19
N TYR A 284 17.04 -22.42 27.54
CA TYR A 284 16.87 -21.02 27.97
C TYR A 284 15.69 -20.81 28.93
N GLY A 285 15.03 -21.87 29.40
CA GLY A 285 13.88 -21.77 30.33
C GLY A 285 12.65 -21.08 29.74
N VAL A 286 12.54 -21.01 28.41
CA VAL A 286 11.41 -20.38 27.72
C VAL A 286 10.29 -21.42 27.56
N SER A 287 9.12 -21.10 28.10
CA SER A 287 7.91 -21.92 27.93
C SER A 287 6.82 -21.13 27.22
N THR A 288 6.03 -21.83 26.40
CA THR A 288 4.97 -21.21 25.61
C THR A 288 3.67 -22.00 25.76
N LYS A 289 2.53 -21.31 25.65
CA LYS A 289 1.20 -21.94 25.61
C LYS A 289 0.64 -21.79 24.19
N PRO A 290 0.32 -22.88 23.48
CA PRO A 290 -0.22 -22.83 22.12
C PRO A 290 -1.72 -22.48 22.11
N GLU A 291 -2.15 -21.58 23.00
CA GLU A 291 -3.54 -21.17 23.16
C GLU A 291 -3.69 -19.70 22.79
N MET A 292 -4.72 -19.39 22.01
CA MET A 292 -5.04 -18.01 21.68
C MET A 292 -5.50 -17.26 22.93
N LEU A 293 -4.90 -16.11 23.17
CA LEU A 293 -5.25 -15.25 24.30
C LEU A 293 -6.70 -14.78 24.20
N ARG A 294 -7.45 -14.91 25.29
CA ARG A 294 -8.80 -14.34 25.43
C ARG A 294 -8.69 -13.00 26.12
N VAL A 295 -9.30 -11.98 25.52
CA VAL A 295 -9.34 -10.61 26.03
C VAL A 295 -10.75 -10.07 25.86
N ASP A 296 -11.19 -9.28 26.83
CA ASP A 296 -12.41 -8.51 26.71
C ASP A 296 -12.15 -7.28 25.83
N GLY A 297 -13.12 -6.92 25.00
CA GLY A 297 -13.03 -5.74 24.15
C GLY A 297 -14.33 -4.96 24.22
N ARG A 298 -14.29 -3.66 23.93
CA ARG A 298 -15.46 -2.78 23.96
C ARG A 298 -15.94 -2.52 22.54
N VAL A 299 -17.25 -2.47 22.33
CA VAL A 299 -17.83 -2.07 21.03
C VAL A 299 -18.34 -0.65 21.15
N LEU A 300 -17.64 0.29 20.53
CA LEU A 300 -18.03 1.71 20.51
C LEU A 300 -19.34 1.89 19.73
N GLN A 301 -20.17 2.82 20.20
CA GLN A 301 -21.40 3.20 19.50
C GLN A 301 -21.06 4.02 18.25
N PRO A 302 -21.65 3.70 17.08
CA PRO A 302 -21.46 4.50 15.88
C PRO A 302 -22.18 5.86 16.01
N PRO A 303 -21.67 6.93 15.37
CA PRO A 303 -22.40 8.19 15.31
C PRO A 303 -23.65 8.06 14.42
N GLN A 304 -24.69 8.83 14.74
CA GLN A 304 -25.78 9.07 13.80
C GLN A 304 -25.27 9.93 12.63
N ILE A 305 -25.82 9.68 11.44
CA ILE A 305 -25.43 10.35 10.20
C ILE A 305 -26.53 11.32 9.79
N LEU A 306 -26.16 12.58 9.58
CA LEU A 306 -27.03 13.67 9.17
C LEU A 306 -27.09 13.78 7.64
N TYR A 307 -28.32 13.83 7.14
CA TYR A 307 -28.68 14.08 5.75
C TYR A 307 -29.54 15.34 5.62
N ASP A 308 -29.97 15.65 4.40
CA ASP A 308 -30.86 16.78 4.13
C ASP A 308 -32.15 16.71 4.98
N GLN A 309 -32.76 17.87 5.25
CA GLN A 309 -33.98 18.00 6.07
C GLN A 309 -33.86 17.39 7.47
N GLU A 310 -32.67 17.47 8.08
CA GLU A 310 -32.36 16.91 9.42
C GLU A 310 -32.62 15.39 9.55
N ALA A 311 -32.67 14.68 8.42
CA ALA A 311 -32.88 13.24 8.41
C ALA A 311 -31.67 12.52 9.03
N ARG A 312 -31.96 11.55 9.90
CA ARG A 312 -30.95 10.81 10.67
C ARG A 312 -30.89 9.37 10.19
N ALA A 313 -29.71 8.92 9.80
CA ALA A 313 -29.43 7.53 9.50
C ALA A 313 -28.60 6.92 10.63
N GLU A 314 -28.94 5.69 11.01
CA GLU A 314 -28.24 4.94 12.06
C GLU A 314 -27.37 3.86 11.42
N PRO A 315 -26.03 3.99 11.51
CA PRO A 315 -25.15 2.94 11.03
C PRO A 315 -25.38 1.66 11.81
N SER A 316 -25.67 0.58 11.08
CA SER A 316 -25.74 -0.76 11.63
C SER A 316 -24.61 -1.59 11.06
N ARG A 317 -23.83 -2.22 11.93
CA ARG A 317 -22.69 -3.06 11.52
C ARG A 317 -21.76 -2.34 10.53
N GLY A 318 -21.51 -1.05 10.76
CA GLY A 318 -20.62 -0.21 9.95
C GLY A 318 -21.14 0.20 8.57
N GLN A 319 -22.44 0.06 8.29
CA GLN A 319 -23.06 0.48 7.02
C GLN A 319 -24.43 1.12 7.28
N TRP A 320 -24.90 1.95 6.36
CA TRP A 320 -26.27 2.49 6.39
C TRP A 320 -26.86 2.57 4.98
N ASP A 321 -28.18 2.56 4.89
CA ASP A 321 -28.91 2.59 3.63
C ASP A 321 -29.14 4.04 3.17
N ILE A 322 -28.31 4.50 2.25
CA ILE A 322 -28.41 5.86 1.68
C ILE A 322 -29.61 6.04 0.73
N THR A 323 -30.27 4.98 0.27
CA THR A 323 -31.34 5.10 -0.73
C THR A 323 -32.57 5.84 -0.20
N ARG A 324 -32.69 5.95 1.13
CA ARG A 324 -33.79 6.61 1.83
C ARG A 324 -33.58 8.11 2.03
N TYR A 325 -32.41 8.65 1.68
CA TYR A 325 -31.99 9.99 2.06
C TYR A 325 -31.47 10.80 0.86
N LYS A 326 -31.70 12.13 0.91
CA LYS A 326 -31.07 13.10 0.00
C LYS A 326 -29.78 13.64 0.61
N LEU A 327 -28.82 14.00 -0.24
CA LEU A 327 -27.50 14.47 0.19
C LEU A 327 -27.61 15.80 0.93
N LEU A 328 -26.88 15.93 2.04
CA LEU A 328 -26.94 17.10 2.93
C LEU A 328 -26.70 18.43 2.22
N GLN A 329 -25.84 18.45 1.21
CA GLN A 329 -25.68 19.56 0.28
C GLN A 329 -25.43 19.00 -1.12
N ALA A 330 -26.51 18.73 -1.84
CA ALA A 330 -26.46 18.34 -3.24
C ALA A 330 -26.08 19.53 -4.14
N LYS A 331 -25.17 19.30 -5.09
CA LYS A 331 -24.77 20.29 -6.09
C LYS A 331 -25.45 20.00 -7.43
N PRO A 332 -25.96 21.04 -8.12
CA PRO A 332 -26.47 20.89 -9.48
C PRO A 332 -25.32 20.62 -10.46
N MET A 333 -25.61 19.85 -11.51
CA MET A 333 -24.70 19.58 -12.63
C MET A 333 -25.42 19.96 -13.93
N ASP A 334 -25.28 21.23 -14.30
CA ASP A 334 -25.92 21.88 -15.44
C ASP A 334 -25.09 21.82 -16.72
N SER A 335 -23.76 21.88 -16.59
CA SER A 335 -22.81 21.95 -17.71
C SER A 335 -21.77 20.86 -17.58
N TRP A 336 -21.94 19.77 -18.32
CA TRP A 336 -21.03 18.63 -18.33
C TRP A 336 -21.08 17.90 -19.67
N ILE A 337 -20.06 17.09 -19.94
CA ILE A 337 -19.95 16.30 -21.17
C ILE A 337 -19.57 14.85 -20.87
N VAL A 338 -19.84 13.96 -21.82
CA VAL A 338 -19.36 12.57 -21.81
C VAL A 338 -18.37 12.37 -22.93
N ILE A 339 -17.21 11.80 -22.61
CA ILE A 339 -16.22 11.37 -23.60
C ILE A 339 -16.08 9.85 -23.51
N ASP A 340 -16.36 9.16 -24.60
CA ASP A 340 -16.19 7.71 -24.71
C ASP A 340 -14.97 7.36 -25.54
N PHE A 341 -14.00 6.71 -24.88
CA PHE A 341 -12.78 6.23 -25.52
C PHE A 341 -12.89 4.77 -25.98
N CYS A 342 -14.06 4.15 -25.87
CA CYS A 342 -14.22 2.69 -26.02
C CYS A 342 -15.13 2.26 -27.17
N ARG A 343 -15.80 3.18 -27.87
CA ARG A 343 -16.85 2.88 -28.86
C ARG A 343 -17.96 2.03 -28.24
N THR A 344 -18.42 2.48 -27.10
CA THR A 344 -19.55 1.91 -26.37
C THR A 344 -20.82 2.16 -27.17
N ASP A 345 -21.72 1.19 -27.18
CA ASP A 345 -23.02 1.33 -27.85
C ASP A 345 -23.80 2.56 -27.33
N ASP A 346 -24.32 3.37 -28.25
CA ASP A 346 -25.00 4.64 -27.91
C ASP A 346 -26.25 4.42 -27.04
N ARG A 347 -26.94 3.28 -27.16
CA ARG A 347 -28.08 2.94 -26.30
C ARG A 347 -27.62 2.70 -24.88
N ASN A 348 -26.47 2.04 -24.70
CA ASN A 348 -25.88 1.82 -23.37
C ASN A 348 -25.42 3.12 -22.73
N ILE A 349 -24.79 4.03 -23.48
CA ILE A 349 -24.42 5.36 -22.97
C ILE A 349 -25.68 6.14 -22.57
N SER A 350 -26.70 6.15 -23.44
CA SER A 350 -27.98 6.83 -23.17
C SER A 350 -28.68 6.27 -21.93
N ASN A 351 -28.69 4.95 -21.76
CA ASN A 351 -29.24 4.29 -20.58
C ASN A 351 -28.46 4.66 -19.31
N PHE A 352 -27.13 4.68 -19.38
CA PHE A 352 -26.29 5.12 -18.26
C PHE A 352 -26.54 6.58 -17.89
N VAL A 353 -26.64 7.48 -18.87
CA VAL A 353 -26.95 8.91 -18.61
C VAL A 353 -28.31 9.07 -17.96
N ARG A 354 -29.33 8.36 -18.45
CA ARG A 354 -30.68 8.36 -17.83
C ARG A 354 -30.64 7.87 -16.39
N GLU A 355 -29.93 6.77 -16.14
CA GLU A 355 -29.77 6.23 -14.79
C GLU A 355 -28.99 7.20 -13.89
N LEU A 356 -27.97 7.89 -14.42
CA LEU A 356 -27.21 8.89 -13.68
C LEU A 356 -28.09 10.07 -13.24
N ILE A 357 -28.93 10.56 -14.14
CA ILE A 357 -29.92 11.61 -13.85
C ILE A 357 -30.92 11.12 -12.80
N HIS A 358 -31.48 9.92 -12.97
CA HIS A 358 -32.44 9.34 -12.05
C HIS A 358 -31.85 9.14 -10.64
N GLN A 359 -30.67 8.52 -10.54
CA GLN A 359 -29.97 8.28 -9.27
C GLN A 359 -29.45 9.57 -8.62
N GLY A 360 -29.11 10.58 -9.43
CA GLY A 360 -28.79 11.92 -8.94
C GLY A 360 -30.01 12.60 -8.32
N GLY A 361 -31.15 12.56 -9.03
CA GLY A 361 -32.43 13.12 -8.57
C GLY A 361 -32.92 12.49 -7.26
N SER A 362 -32.83 11.15 -7.14
CA SER A 362 -33.17 10.45 -5.89
C SER A 362 -32.30 10.86 -4.70
N LYS A 363 -31.10 11.40 -4.97
CA LYS A 363 -30.15 11.94 -3.99
C LYS A 363 -30.24 13.46 -3.81
N GLY A 364 -31.20 14.12 -4.47
CA GLY A 364 -31.38 15.57 -4.40
C GLY A 364 -30.49 16.38 -5.35
N MET A 365 -29.71 15.72 -6.22
CA MET A 365 -28.92 16.41 -7.25
C MET A 365 -29.79 16.72 -8.47
N VAL A 366 -29.72 17.96 -8.96
CA VAL A 366 -30.29 18.34 -10.25
C VAL A 366 -29.24 18.13 -11.33
N ILE A 367 -29.36 17.05 -12.12
CA ILE A 367 -28.43 16.74 -13.21
C ILE A 367 -29.15 16.97 -14.53
N LYS A 368 -28.70 17.96 -15.32
CA LYS A 368 -29.21 18.17 -16.68
C LYS A 368 -28.62 17.14 -17.65
N PRO A 369 -29.24 16.92 -18.83
CA PRO A 369 -28.60 16.15 -19.89
C PRO A 369 -27.20 16.70 -20.23
N PRO A 370 -26.23 15.84 -20.61
CA PRO A 370 -24.91 16.30 -20.99
C PRO A 370 -25.01 17.20 -22.23
N ARG A 371 -24.12 18.20 -22.33
CA ARG A 371 -24.07 19.10 -23.50
C ARG A 371 -23.71 18.37 -24.78
N GLU A 372 -22.83 17.38 -24.68
CA GLU A 372 -22.43 16.54 -25.80
C GLU A 372 -21.93 15.17 -25.30
N ILE A 373 -22.10 14.15 -26.14
CA ILE A 373 -21.52 12.82 -26.00
C ILE A 373 -20.54 12.62 -27.16
N ILE A 374 -19.26 12.50 -26.85
CA ILE A 374 -18.18 12.46 -27.84
C ILE A 374 -17.56 11.06 -27.84
N GLN A 375 -17.70 10.33 -28.93
CA GLN A 375 -17.00 9.06 -29.12
C GLN A 375 -15.70 9.24 -29.90
N ARG A 376 -14.56 8.98 -29.28
CA ARG A 376 -13.25 9.11 -29.93
C ARG A 376 -12.23 8.18 -29.32
N GLN A 377 -11.56 7.36 -30.12
CA GLN A 377 -10.45 6.54 -29.59
C GLN A 377 -9.14 7.32 -29.68
N PRO A 378 -8.49 7.65 -28.55
CA PRO A 378 -7.19 8.33 -28.59
C PRO A 378 -6.09 7.35 -28.98
N LYS A 379 -5.19 7.78 -29.85
CA LYS A 379 -3.98 7.03 -30.22
C LYS A 379 -2.77 7.43 -29.37
N THR A 380 -2.75 8.67 -28.88
CA THR A 380 -1.62 9.23 -28.12
C THR A 380 -2.09 10.13 -26.96
N ASP A 381 -1.20 10.37 -25.99
CA ASP A 381 -1.43 11.28 -24.85
C ASP A 381 -1.68 12.71 -25.32
N THR A 382 -0.95 13.13 -26.35
CA THR A 382 -1.07 14.46 -26.96
C THR A 382 -2.48 14.69 -27.52
N GLU A 383 -3.10 13.66 -28.10
CA GLU A 383 -4.49 13.75 -28.59
C GLU A 383 -5.48 13.93 -27.43
N ILE A 384 -5.30 13.23 -26.31
CA ILE A 384 -6.14 13.38 -25.12
C ILE A 384 -6.02 14.79 -24.57
N ARG A 385 -4.80 15.29 -24.42
CA ARG A 385 -4.53 16.64 -23.93
C ARG A 385 -5.16 17.70 -24.83
N LYS A 386 -4.94 17.61 -26.13
CA LYS A 386 -5.49 18.54 -27.13
C LYS A 386 -7.03 18.55 -27.07
N LEU A 387 -7.64 17.37 -27.07
CA LEU A 387 -9.10 17.22 -26.98
C LEU A 387 -9.67 17.91 -25.73
N LEU A 388 -9.11 17.65 -24.54
CA LEU A 388 -9.63 18.22 -23.30
C LEU A 388 -9.49 19.75 -23.24
N ILE A 389 -8.42 20.31 -23.80
CA ILE A 389 -8.21 21.75 -23.90
C ILE A 389 -9.20 22.39 -24.88
N GLU A 390 -9.36 21.80 -26.07
CA GLU A 390 -10.31 22.27 -27.09
C GLU A 390 -11.74 22.28 -26.56
N LEU A 391 -12.16 21.22 -25.87
CA LEU A 391 -13.51 21.13 -25.31
C LEU A 391 -13.74 22.15 -24.19
N LYS A 392 -12.73 22.40 -23.35
CA LYS A 392 -12.81 23.46 -22.33
C LYS A 392 -12.96 24.85 -22.98
N GLN A 393 -12.24 25.11 -24.07
CA GLN A 393 -12.34 26.37 -24.80
C GLN A 393 -13.70 26.52 -25.50
N TYR A 394 -14.18 25.46 -26.15
CA TYR A 394 -15.44 25.46 -26.90
C TYR A 394 -16.67 25.65 -25.98
N PHE A 395 -16.74 24.91 -24.87
CA PHE A 395 -17.90 24.97 -23.98
C PHE A 395 -17.84 26.07 -22.91
N GLY A 396 -16.68 26.72 -22.73
CA GLY A 396 -16.45 27.74 -21.72
C GLY A 396 -16.55 27.18 -20.30
N VAL A 397 -17.62 27.53 -19.57
CA VAL A 397 -17.84 27.06 -18.19
C VAL A 397 -18.35 25.62 -18.20
N LEU A 398 -17.51 24.70 -17.74
CA LEU A 398 -17.77 23.26 -17.66
C LEU A 398 -17.54 22.78 -16.22
N GLN A 399 -18.52 22.10 -15.63
CA GLN A 399 -18.48 21.63 -14.25
C GLN A 399 -17.89 20.23 -14.10
N MET A 400 -18.03 19.38 -15.13
CA MET A 400 -17.61 17.98 -15.07
C MET A 400 -17.33 17.40 -16.47
N ILE A 401 -16.34 16.52 -16.55
CA ILE A 401 -16.12 15.64 -17.71
C ILE A 401 -16.23 14.19 -17.25
N VAL A 402 -17.23 13.46 -17.76
CA VAL A 402 -17.37 12.02 -17.54
C VAL A 402 -16.62 11.28 -18.65
N VAL A 403 -15.70 10.39 -18.31
CA VAL A 403 -14.87 9.67 -19.29
C VAL A 403 -15.10 8.17 -19.19
N ILE A 404 -15.50 7.52 -20.28
CA ILE A 404 -15.71 6.08 -20.36
C ILE A 404 -14.42 5.41 -20.81
N LEU A 405 -13.95 4.45 -20.02
CA LEU A 405 -12.69 3.73 -20.23
C LEU A 405 -12.90 2.22 -20.15
N ASP A 406 -12.25 1.46 -21.03
CA ASP A 406 -12.30 0.01 -21.03
C ASP A 406 -11.40 -0.55 -19.91
N GLU A 407 -11.29 -1.86 -19.79
CA GLU A 407 -10.47 -2.43 -18.74
C GLU A 407 -8.96 -2.20 -18.94
N LYS A 408 -8.48 -2.11 -20.18
CA LYS A 408 -7.07 -1.90 -20.53
C LYS A 408 -6.64 -0.44 -20.35
N MET A 409 -7.56 0.49 -20.59
CA MET A 409 -7.40 1.96 -20.49
C MET A 409 -7.69 2.49 -19.09
N GLN A 410 -8.06 1.64 -18.15
CA GLN A 410 -8.21 2.02 -16.75
C GLN A 410 -6.92 1.83 -15.96
N PRO A 411 -6.78 2.40 -14.75
CA PRO A 411 -5.59 2.22 -13.91
C PRO A 411 -5.45 0.75 -13.44
N ARG A 412 -5.11 -0.15 -14.37
CA ARG A 412 -4.52 -1.45 -14.12
C ARG A 412 -3.04 -1.19 -13.90
N LYS A 413 -2.71 -0.68 -12.72
CA LYS A 413 -1.32 -0.36 -12.34
C LYS A 413 -0.72 0.71 -13.29
N PHE A 414 0.59 0.89 -13.32
CA PHE A 414 1.27 2.04 -13.94
C PHE A 414 1.02 2.25 -15.46
N SER A 415 0.32 1.34 -16.14
CA SER A 415 0.26 1.29 -17.61
C SER A 415 -0.94 1.96 -18.29
N SER A 416 -1.98 2.42 -17.58
CA SER A 416 -3.00 3.22 -18.27
C SER A 416 -2.54 4.65 -18.42
N VAL A 417 -1.93 4.84 -19.57
CA VAL A 417 -1.55 6.12 -20.15
C VAL A 417 -2.76 7.04 -20.28
N VAL A 418 -3.91 6.50 -20.70
CA VAL A 418 -5.15 7.26 -20.93
C VAL A 418 -5.73 7.85 -19.65
N TYR A 419 -5.97 7.04 -18.60
CA TYR A 419 -6.50 7.53 -17.32
C TYR A 419 -5.57 8.57 -16.72
N ARG A 420 -4.26 8.31 -16.80
CA ARG A 420 -3.21 9.19 -16.29
C ARG A 420 -3.29 10.57 -16.93
N GLU A 421 -3.35 10.62 -18.26
CA GLU A 421 -3.38 11.90 -18.99
C GLU A 421 -4.69 12.65 -18.77
N VAL A 422 -5.83 11.97 -18.71
CA VAL A 422 -7.12 12.60 -18.35
C VAL A 422 -7.06 13.29 -16.98
N LYS A 423 -6.46 12.62 -15.97
CA LYS A 423 -6.31 13.21 -14.63
C LYS A 423 -5.31 14.34 -14.60
N LYS A 424 -4.16 14.17 -15.25
CA LYS A 424 -3.14 15.23 -15.36
C LYS A 424 -3.72 16.50 -15.95
N VAL A 425 -4.34 16.41 -17.12
CA VAL A 425 -4.87 17.57 -17.84
C VAL A 425 -6.05 18.17 -17.08
N GLY A 426 -7.00 17.33 -16.63
CA GLY A 426 -8.17 17.77 -15.86
C GLY A 426 -7.82 18.51 -14.57
N ASP A 427 -6.97 17.91 -13.74
CA ASP A 427 -6.65 18.42 -12.40
C ASP A 427 -5.65 19.59 -12.44
N THR A 428 -4.71 19.65 -13.40
CA THR A 428 -3.57 20.61 -13.37
C THR A 428 -3.54 21.63 -14.50
N GLU A 429 -4.23 21.40 -15.63
CA GLU A 429 -4.15 22.29 -16.79
C GLU A 429 -5.45 23.06 -16.99
N ILE A 430 -6.58 22.35 -17.08
CA ILE A 430 -7.90 22.94 -17.37
C ILE A 430 -8.76 23.22 -16.12
N GLY A 431 -8.42 22.62 -14.96
CA GLY A 431 -9.15 22.82 -13.70
C GLY A 431 -10.60 22.31 -13.71
N VAL A 432 -10.91 21.32 -14.54
CA VAL A 432 -12.27 20.74 -14.62
C VAL A 432 -12.26 19.35 -13.96
N PRO A 433 -13.10 19.11 -12.95
CA PRO A 433 -13.23 17.78 -12.34
C PRO A 433 -13.59 16.70 -13.38
N THR A 434 -12.91 15.56 -13.28
CA THR A 434 -13.15 14.42 -14.17
C THR A 434 -13.68 13.19 -13.40
N GLN A 435 -14.64 12.48 -13.99
CA GLN A 435 -15.18 11.22 -13.48
C GLN A 435 -15.02 10.10 -14.50
N CYS A 436 -14.03 9.24 -14.30
CA CYS A 436 -13.83 8.07 -15.16
C CYS A 436 -14.76 6.92 -14.75
N VAL A 437 -15.38 6.24 -15.71
CA VAL A 437 -16.32 5.13 -15.49
C VAL A 437 -15.89 3.95 -16.36
N LYS A 438 -16.00 2.72 -15.81
CA LYS A 438 -15.71 1.52 -16.59
C LYS A 438 -16.75 1.31 -17.67
N GLN A 439 -16.36 0.97 -18.89
CA GLN A 439 -17.29 0.59 -19.96
C GLN A 439 -18.27 -0.51 -19.50
N PHE A 440 -17.78 -1.51 -18.75
CA PHE A 440 -18.64 -2.53 -18.15
C PHE A 440 -19.74 -1.97 -17.23
N ASN A 441 -19.43 -0.94 -16.46
CA ASN A 441 -20.41 -0.30 -15.56
C ASN A 441 -21.41 0.58 -16.34
N VAL A 442 -20.98 1.16 -17.48
CA VAL A 442 -21.86 1.88 -18.40
C VAL A 442 -22.83 0.89 -19.05
N ASN A 443 -22.33 -0.22 -19.60
CA ASN A 443 -23.15 -1.26 -20.24
C ASN A 443 -24.19 -1.85 -19.28
N LYS A 444 -23.84 -2.02 -18.00
CA LYS A 444 -24.78 -2.55 -17.00
C LYS A 444 -25.72 -1.51 -16.42
N ALA A 445 -25.30 -0.24 -16.37
CA ALA A 445 -26.03 0.87 -15.73
C ALA A 445 -26.70 0.50 -14.39
N ASN A 446 -26.02 -0.25 -13.54
CA ASN A 446 -26.62 -0.73 -12.29
C ASN A 446 -26.83 0.44 -11.31
N GLY A 447 -28.08 0.67 -10.86
CA GLY A 447 -28.44 1.82 -10.02
C GLY A 447 -27.63 1.97 -8.73
N SER A 448 -27.22 0.88 -8.07
CA SER A 448 -26.34 0.96 -6.89
C SER A 448 -24.94 1.47 -7.24
N THR A 449 -24.39 1.02 -8.37
CA THR A 449 -23.09 1.48 -8.88
C THR A 449 -23.18 2.94 -9.32
N VAL A 450 -24.22 3.31 -10.06
CA VAL A 450 -24.44 4.67 -10.54
C VAL A 450 -24.70 5.63 -9.37
N GLY A 451 -25.48 5.23 -8.37
CA GLY A 451 -25.68 5.99 -7.15
C GLY A 451 -24.37 6.30 -6.41
N ASN A 452 -23.44 5.33 -6.32
CA ASN A 452 -22.11 5.58 -5.77
C ASN A 452 -21.25 6.51 -6.64
N ILE A 453 -21.48 6.55 -7.96
CA ILE A 453 -20.85 7.53 -8.86
C ILE A 453 -21.38 8.93 -8.55
N CYS A 454 -22.69 9.09 -8.32
CA CYS A 454 -23.29 10.37 -7.91
C CYS A 454 -22.64 10.93 -6.63
N LEU A 455 -22.36 10.08 -5.63
CA LEU A 455 -21.66 10.50 -4.40
C LEU A 455 -20.30 11.15 -4.69
N LYS A 456 -19.54 10.57 -5.63
CA LYS A 456 -18.23 11.10 -6.02
C LYS A 456 -18.36 12.38 -6.84
N ILE A 457 -19.34 12.45 -7.74
CA ILE A 457 -19.64 13.66 -8.52
C ILE A 457 -19.99 14.80 -7.56
N ASN A 458 -20.89 14.60 -6.61
CA ASN A 458 -21.27 15.62 -5.65
C ASN A 458 -20.07 16.13 -4.84
N ALA A 459 -19.23 15.22 -4.33
CA ALA A 459 -17.99 15.55 -3.63
C ALA A 459 -17.01 16.40 -4.48
N LYS A 460 -16.89 16.09 -5.78
CA LYS A 460 -16.04 16.81 -6.74
C LYS A 460 -16.58 18.19 -7.11
N LEU A 461 -17.90 18.33 -7.14
CA LEU A 461 -18.57 19.62 -7.37
C LEU A 461 -18.62 20.49 -6.11
N GLY A 462 -17.98 20.07 -5.01
CA GLY A 462 -18.00 20.81 -3.77
C GLY A 462 -19.31 20.69 -3.01
N GLY A 463 -20.06 19.60 -3.17
CA GLY A 463 -21.19 19.24 -2.31
C GLY A 463 -20.78 18.53 -1.02
N VAL A 464 -21.75 18.27 -0.15
CA VAL A 464 -21.60 17.49 1.09
C VAL A 464 -22.60 16.34 1.02
N ASN A 465 -22.12 15.10 1.08
CA ASN A 465 -23.00 13.93 0.98
C ASN A 465 -23.76 13.71 2.29
N HIS A 466 -23.01 13.71 3.39
CA HIS A 466 -23.49 13.52 4.75
C HIS A 466 -22.48 14.11 5.73
N SER A 467 -22.91 14.30 6.98
CA SER A 467 -22.02 14.60 8.11
C SER A 467 -22.40 13.73 9.31
N ILE A 468 -21.58 13.71 10.35
CA ILE A 468 -21.93 13.07 11.61
C ILE A 468 -22.69 14.05 12.52
N ILE A 469 -23.61 13.52 13.34
CA ILE A 469 -24.20 14.28 14.43
C ILE A 469 -23.22 14.24 15.61
N MET A 470 -22.74 15.40 16.02
CA MET A 470 -21.72 15.52 17.07
C MET A 470 -22.30 15.81 18.46
N GLU A 471 -23.58 16.21 18.55
CA GLU A 471 -24.21 16.62 19.81
C GLU A 471 -24.06 15.56 20.90
N GLY A 472 -23.65 15.97 22.09
CA GLY A 472 -23.41 15.07 23.22
C GLY A 472 -22.17 14.17 23.09
N THR A 473 -21.34 14.33 22.05
CA THR A 473 -20.15 13.50 21.84
C THR A 473 -18.84 14.21 22.20
N PRO A 474 -17.73 13.48 22.46
CA PRO A 474 -16.41 14.08 22.69
C PRO A 474 -15.94 15.00 21.56
N THR A 475 -16.32 14.72 20.30
CA THR A 475 -16.01 15.57 19.16
C THR A 475 -16.68 16.94 19.26
N ALA A 476 -17.91 17.05 19.77
CA ALA A 476 -18.54 18.35 19.97
C ALA A 476 -17.80 19.19 21.02
N GLN A 477 -17.31 18.56 22.09
CA GLN A 477 -16.51 19.26 23.12
C GLN A 477 -15.18 19.74 22.54
N LEU A 478 -14.48 18.91 21.77
CA LEU A 478 -13.23 19.29 21.11
C LEU A 478 -13.43 20.47 20.15
N MET A 479 -14.48 20.39 19.32
CA MET A 479 -14.82 21.35 18.27
C MET A 479 -15.53 22.61 18.78
N LYS A 480 -15.64 22.84 20.10
CA LYS A 480 -16.02 24.17 20.62
C LYS A 480 -15.05 25.24 20.13
N ASP A 481 -13.78 24.87 20.09
CA ASP A 481 -12.70 25.65 19.50
C ASP A 481 -12.47 25.25 18.04
N PRO A 482 -12.04 26.19 17.16
CA PRO A 482 -11.65 25.86 15.79
C PRO A 482 -10.61 24.73 15.78
N THR A 483 -10.98 23.56 15.26
CA THR A 483 -10.13 22.37 15.28
C THR A 483 -9.94 21.85 13.88
N MET A 484 -8.70 21.45 13.57
CA MET A 484 -8.31 20.85 12.30
C MET A 484 -7.88 19.40 12.51
N PHE A 485 -8.45 18.47 11.73
CA PHE A 485 -7.96 17.10 11.63
C PHE A 485 -7.10 16.95 10.38
N MET A 486 -5.86 16.52 10.56
CA MET A 486 -4.90 16.26 9.51
C MET A 486 -4.65 14.75 9.36
N GLY A 487 -4.43 14.30 8.13
CA GLY A 487 -4.01 12.94 7.80
C GLY A 487 -2.85 12.98 6.81
N ALA A 488 -1.80 12.18 7.04
CA ALA A 488 -0.68 12.08 6.09
C ALA A 488 -0.15 10.66 5.90
N ASP A 489 0.36 10.40 4.70
CA ASP A 489 0.93 9.13 4.25
C ASP A 489 2.07 9.36 3.27
N VAL A 490 3.01 8.41 3.23
CA VAL A 490 4.09 8.35 2.25
C VAL A 490 3.94 7.11 1.37
N ASN A 491 3.65 7.33 0.10
CA ASN A 491 3.57 6.27 -0.88
C ASN A 491 4.93 6.03 -1.54
N HIS A 492 5.53 4.88 -1.23
CA HIS A 492 6.76 4.44 -1.86
C HIS A 492 6.54 3.78 -3.22
N PRO A 493 7.53 3.87 -4.13
CA PRO A 493 7.58 3.05 -5.34
C PRO A 493 7.52 1.56 -4.99
N LYS A 494 6.92 0.78 -5.89
CA LYS A 494 6.80 -0.66 -5.70
C LYS A 494 8.18 -1.33 -5.76
N PRO A 495 8.36 -2.48 -5.10
CA PRO A 495 9.54 -3.31 -5.31
C PRO A 495 9.72 -3.61 -6.80
N GLY A 496 10.94 -3.42 -7.32
CA GLY A 496 11.24 -3.63 -8.75
C GLY A 496 11.06 -2.41 -9.65
N THR A 497 10.48 -1.30 -9.15
CA THR A 497 10.55 0.00 -9.84
C THR A 497 12.00 0.52 -9.88
N ASP A 498 12.33 1.38 -10.84
CA ASP A 498 13.68 1.92 -10.98
C ASP A 498 14.14 2.66 -9.70
N ARG A 499 15.46 2.85 -9.59
CA ARG A 499 16.10 3.43 -8.40
C ARG A 499 15.89 4.95 -8.29
N TYR A 500 15.22 5.56 -9.25
CA TYR A 500 15.10 7.02 -9.38
C TYR A 500 13.70 7.51 -9.05
N THR A 501 12.69 6.66 -9.17
CA THR A 501 11.30 7.02 -8.86
C THR A 501 11.22 7.48 -7.39
N PRO A 502 10.78 8.72 -7.11
CA PRO A 502 10.68 9.24 -5.76
C PRO A 502 9.49 8.64 -5.00
N SER A 503 9.51 8.78 -3.68
CA SER A 503 8.30 8.57 -2.87
C SER A 503 7.42 9.83 -2.89
N ILE A 504 6.15 9.66 -2.61
CA ILE A 504 5.17 10.76 -2.62
C ILE A 504 4.59 10.90 -1.23
N ALA A 505 4.88 12.03 -0.58
CA ALA A 505 4.22 12.42 0.64
C ALA A 505 2.93 13.17 0.31
N ALA A 506 1.84 12.82 0.97
CA ALA A 506 0.57 13.54 0.87
C ALA A 506 0.02 13.84 2.26
N ALA A 507 -0.47 15.06 2.45
CA ALA A 507 -1.17 15.50 3.64
C ALA A 507 -2.53 16.08 3.25
N VAL A 508 -3.53 15.81 4.08
CA VAL A 508 -4.92 16.24 3.87
C VAL A 508 -5.45 16.80 5.19
N ALA A 509 -6.18 17.90 5.16
CA ALA A 509 -6.73 18.52 6.37
C ALA A 509 -8.21 18.90 6.20
N THR A 510 -9.01 18.72 7.24
CA THR A 510 -10.39 19.25 7.29
C THR A 510 -10.35 20.78 7.26
N ILE A 511 -11.25 21.41 6.50
CA ILE A 511 -11.36 22.88 6.45
C ILE A 511 -12.73 23.39 6.93
N ASP A 512 -13.70 22.52 7.18
CA ASP A 512 -15.03 22.89 7.66
C ASP A 512 -15.41 22.23 8.99
N ARG A 513 -16.38 22.82 9.69
CA ARG A 513 -16.87 22.31 10.98
C ARG A 513 -17.64 20.99 10.85
N ARG A 514 -18.19 20.66 9.67
CA ARG A 514 -18.93 19.42 9.42
C ARG A 514 -18.02 18.22 9.14
N LEU A 515 -16.70 18.42 9.06
CA LEU A 515 -15.70 17.40 8.72
C LEU A 515 -15.93 16.74 7.35
N ALA A 516 -16.53 17.49 6.42
CA ALA A 516 -16.92 17.02 5.10
C ALA A 516 -16.06 17.62 3.98
N LYS A 517 -15.36 18.72 4.26
CA LYS A 517 -14.50 19.46 3.32
C LYS A 517 -13.05 19.32 3.72
N TYR A 518 -12.21 19.13 2.71
CA TYR A 518 -10.80 18.87 2.90
C TYR A 518 -9.97 19.67 1.90
N ALA A 519 -8.79 20.09 2.35
CA ALA A 519 -7.69 20.56 1.51
C ALA A 519 -6.59 19.50 1.43
N SER A 520 -5.77 19.53 0.39
CA SER A 520 -4.69 18.56 0.18
C SER A 520 -3.38 19.24 -0.20
N SER A 521 -2.26 18.70 0.25
CA SER A 521 -0.91 19.06 -0.19
C SER A 521 -0.09 17.80 -0.50
N CYS A 522 0.80 17.87 -1.49
CA CYS A 522 1.65 16.76 -1.94
C CYS A 522 3.08 17.23 -2.18
N ARG A 523 4.05 16.34 -1.96
CA ARG A 523 5.47 16.55 -2.26
C ARG A 523 6.11 15.28 -2.80
N PHE A 524 7.03 15.44 -3.75
CA PHE A 524 7.98 14.37 -4.07
C PHE A 524 9.09 14.37 -3.04
N GLN A 525 9.46 13.20 -2.53
CA GLN A 525 10.66 13.04 -1.74
C GLN A 525 11.63 12.08 -2.42
N GLN A 526 12.86 12.54 -2.57
CA GLN A 526 13.93 11.74 -3.14
C GLN A 526 14.39 10.69 -2.11
N HIS A 527 14.68 9.49 -2.60
CA HIS A 527 15.43 8.50 -1.83
C HIS A 527 16.89 8.93 -1.73
N GLU A 528 17.48 8.89 -0.54
CA GLU A 528 18.93 9.07 -0.41
C GLU A 528 19.66 7.98 -1.21
N ARG A 529 20.78 8.39 -1.83
CA ARG A 529 21.73 7.44 -2.42
C ARG A 529 22.21 6.55 -1.28
N ALA A 530 22.19 5.23 -1.47
CA ALA A 530 22.70 4.32 -0.45
C ALA A 530 24.15 4.69 -0.13
N ASP A 531 24.39 5.18 1.08
CA ASP A 531 25.70 5.08 1.67
C ASP A 531 26.03 3.59 1.76
N ALA A 532 27.24 3.26 1.33
CA ALA A 532 27.74 1.92 1.49
C ALA A 532 27.86 1.69 2.99
N ASP A 533 27.00 0.82 3.56
CA ASP A 533 27.30 0.20 4.83
C ASP A 533 28.63 -0.56 4.65
N THR A 534 29.71 0.04 5.16
CA THR A 534 31.10 -0.39 5.04
C THR A 534 31.36 -1.71 5.77
N THR A 535 30.43 -2.16 6.62
CA THR A 535 30.64 -3.31 7.50
C THR A 535 29.99 -4.59 6.98
N THR A 536 28.89 -4.50 6.21
CA THR A 536 28.15 -5.69 5.74
C THR A 536 28.20 -5.92 4.23
N GLY A 537 28.72 -4.96 3.44
CA GLY A 537 28.72 -5.03 1.98
C GLY A 537 27.32 -5.04 1.36
N THR A 538 26.25 -4.92 2.16
CA THR A 538 24.87 -4.83 1.70
C THR A 538 24.42 -3.37 1.66
N LYS A 539 24.36 -2.79 0.45
CA LYS A 539 23.74 -1.47 0.22
C LYS A 539 22.24 -1.56 0.53
N ARG A 540 21.82 -1.21 1.74
CA ARG A 540 20.40 -1.03 2.08
C ARG A 540 20.00 0.41 1.76
N HIS A 541 19.17 0.58 0.73
CA HIS A 541 18.57 1.87 0.43
C HIS A 541 17.51 2.18 1.49
N TYR A 542 17.72 3.21 2.32
CA TYR A 542 16.70 3.66 3.26
C TYR A 542 15.62 4.42 2.49
N ARG A 543 14.39 3.89 2.53
CA ARG A 543 13.22 4.66 2.08
C ARG A 543 12.91 5.68 3.16
N LYS A 544 12.92 6.96 2.81
CA LYS A 544 12.54 8.03 3.74
C LYS A 544 11.03 7.95 3.96
N GLU A 545 10.63 7.44 5.13
CA GLU A 545 9.23 7.42 5.58
C GLU A 545 8.84 8.76 6.21
N ILE A 546 9.80 9.51 6.76
CA ILE A 546 9.57 10.84 7.33
C ILE A 546 9.27 11.84 6.21
N ILE A 547 8.28 12.71 6.43
CA ILE A 547 7.89 13.74 5.48
C ILE A 547 8.84 14.93 5.58
N ILE A 548 9.75 15.06 4.62
CA ILE A 548 10.82 16.08 4.62
C ILE A 548 10.23 17.49 4.54
N GLU A 549 9.31 17.72 3.61
CA GLU A 549 8.73 19.04 3.30
C GLU A 549 7.45 19.32 4.11
N PHE A 550 7.31 18.71 5.30
CA PHE A 550 6.06 18.78 6.07
C PHE A 550 5.71 20.20 6.51
N LYS A 551 6.71 21.04 6.81
CA LYS A 551 6.50 22.45 7.20
C LYS A 551 5.71 23.21 6.13
N ALA A 552 6.14 23.12 4.87
CA ALA A 552 5.47 23.79 3.76
C ALA A 552 4.06 23.22 3.52
N MET A 553 3.91 21.89 3.58
CA MET A 553 2.61 21.22 3.43
C MET A 553 1.63 21.62 4.53
N ALA A 554 2.07 21.67 5.78
CA ALA A 554 1.27 22.10 6.92
C ALA A 554 0.85 23.56 6.78
N LYS A 555 1.77 24.46 6.40
CA LYS A 555 1.47 25.88 6.15
C LYS A 555 0.39 26.05 5.07
N GLU A 556 0.48 25.33 3.96
CA GLU A 556 -0.54 25.34 2.90
C GLU A 556 -1.93 24.92 3.43
N LEU A 557 -1.99 23.86 4.24
CA LEU A 557 -3.24 23.35 4.82
C LEU A 557 -3.84 24.29 5.87
N ILE A 558 -3.01 24.88 6.74
CA ILE A 558 -3.44 25.87 7.73
C ILE A 558 -3.99 27.12 7.03
N ASN A 559 -3.28 27.63 6.02
CA ASN A 559 -3.76 28.78 5.24
C ASN A 559 -5.08 28.47 4.51
N ALA A 560 -5.24 27.26 3.97
CA ALA A 560 -6.49 26.82 3.37
C ALA A 560 -7.67 26.84 4.37
N PHE A 561 -7.43 26.40 5.61
CA PHE A 561 -8.41 26.49 6.69
C PHE A 561 -8.73 27.94 7.06
N ILE A 562 -7.71 28.79 7.24
CA ILE A 562 -7.89 30.21 7.58
C ILE A 562 -8.72 30.91 6.51
N LEU A 563 -8.38 30.68 5.23
CA LEU A 563 -9.10 31.24 4.09
C LEU A 563 -10.57 30.78 4.09
N TYR A 564 -10.82 29.49 4.27
CA TYR A 564 -12.17 28.94 4.30
C TYR A 564 -13.01 29.45 5.49
N ASN A 565 -12.36 29.66 6.65
CA ASN A 565 -13.00 30.09 7.90
C ASN A 565 -12.89 31.60 8.14
N LYS A 566 -12.79 32.41 7.07
CA LYS A 566 -12.84 33.87 7.11
C LYS A 566 -11.82 34.48 8.10
N GLY A 567 -10.60 33.98 8.09
CA GLY A 567 -9.50 34.46 8.93
C GLY A 567 -9.34 33.73 10.27
N ARG A 568 -10.29 32.87 10.69
CA ARG A 568 -10.15 32.10 11.94
C ARG A 568 -9.10 31.00 11.79
N ARG A 569 -8.13 30.99 12.70
CA ARG A 569 -7.07 29.97 12.76
C ARG A 569 -7.53 28.74 13.55
N PRO A 570 -7.05 27.53 13.22
CA PRO A 570 -7.32 26.37 14.04
C PRO A 570 -6.57 26.52 15.37
N GLN A 571 -7.27 26.44 16.50
CA GLN A 571 -6.69 26.46 17.84
C GLN A 571 -6.18 25.08 18.27
N LYS A 572 -6.70 24.01 17.65
CA LYS A 572 -6.30 22.62 17.91
C LYS A 572 -6.00 21.90 16.59
N ILE A 573 -4.90 21.15 16.55
CA ILE A 573 -4.51 20.35 15.38
C ILE A 573 -4.34 18.89 15.80
N ILE A 574 -5.17 18.01 15.23
CA ILE A 574 -5.12 16.56 15.49
C ILE A 574 -4.56 15.87 14.25
N TYR A 575 -3.35 15.34 14.35
CA TYR A 575 -2.58 14.82 13.24
C TYR A 575 -2.48 13.29 13.25
N TYR A 576 -3.10 12.63 12.28
CA TYR A 576 -3.01 11.18 12.06
C TYR A 576 -1.97 10.85 10.97
N ARG A 577 -0.96 10.02 11.28
CA ARG A 577 0.15 9.66 10.38
C ARG A 577 0.15 8.15 10.09
N ASP A 578 -0.03 7.71 8.83
CA ASP A 578 0.03 6.27 8.44
C ASP A 578 1.33 5.86 7.75
N GLY A 579 1.87 4.70 8.07
CA GLY A 579 3.04 4.12 7.37
C GLY A 579 4.33 4.10 8.19
N VAL A 580 4.34 4.75 9.36
CA VAL A 580 5.51 4.83 10.24
C VAL A 580 5.62 3.59 11.13
N SER A 581 6.82 3.01 11.21
CA SER A 581 7.13 1.90 12.13
C SER A 581 7.56 2.40 13.51
N GLU A 582 7.47 1.54 14.54
CA GLU A 582 7.84 1.89 15.94
C GLU A 582 9.24 2.51 16.05
N GLY A 583 10.24 1.93 15.37
CA GLY A 583 11.61 2.46 15.36
C GLY A 583 11.81 3.80 14.63
N GLN A 584 10.73 4.45 14.19
CA GLN A 584 10.75 5.78 13.55
C GLN A 584 9.88 6.80 14.30
N PHE A 585 9.29 6.43 15.44
CA PHE A 585 8.41 7.33 16.21
C PHE A 585 9.14 8.60 16.66
N GLN A 586 10.35 8.46 17.18
CA GLN A 586 11.17 9.60 17.60
C GLN A 586 11.44 10.58 16.44
N HIS A 587 11.74 10.06 15.25
CA HIS A 587 11.94 10.89 14.08
C HIS A 587 10.68 11.66 13.64
N VAL A 588 9.47 11.15 13.89
CA VAL A 588 8.24 11.91 13.63
C VAL A 588 8.14 13.11 14.57
N LEU A 589 8.52 12.96 15.84
CA LEU A 589 8.53 14.05 16.81
C LEU A 589 9.62 15.08 16.47
N GLU A 590 10.82 14.64 16.12
CA GLU A 590 11.95 15.53 15.82
C GLU A 590 11.78 16.28 14.49
N HIS A 591 11.16 15.66 13.49
CA HIS A 591 11.04 16.27 12.17
C HIS A 591 9.64 16.82 11.87
N GLU A 592 8.58 16.04 12.10
CA GLU A 592 7.23 16.43 11.66
C GLU A 592 6.52 17.33 12.69
N LEU A 593 6.61 17.03 13.99
CA LEU A 593 6.05 17.92 15.03
C LEU A 593 6.73 19.28 15.03
N LEU A 594 8.07 19.31 14.99
CA LEU A 594 8.83 20.56 14.93
C LEU A 594 8.53 21.33 13.64
N ALA A 595 8.38 20.64 12.50
CA ALA A 595 7.98 21.27 11.24
C ALA A 595 6.57 21.88 11.31
N LEU A 596 5.60 21.20 11.95
CA LEU A 596 4.25 21.71 12.13
C LEU A 596 4.23 22.96 13.03
N ARG A 597 4.99 22.94 14.13
CA ARG A 597 5.17 24.12 15.00
C ARG A 597 5.83 25.27 14.26
N ALA A 598 6.89 25.00 13.50
CA ALA A 598 7.56 26.00 12.69
C ALA A 598 6.64 26.60 11.62
N ALA A 599 5.74 25.80 11.03
CA ALA A 599 4.73 26.28 10.09
C ALA A 599 3.73 27.25 10.75
N CYS A 600 3.31 26.96 11.99
CA CYS A 600 2.43 27.84 12.76
C CYS A 600 3.11 29.18 13.07
N LEU A 601 4.36 29.15 13.56
CA LEU A 601 5.13 30.35 13.89
C LEU A 601 5.46 31.21 12.66
N GLU A 602 5.60 30.60 11.48
CA GLU A 602 5.82 31.34 10.23
C GLU A 602 4.55 32.04 9.72
N ILE A 603 3.36 31.52 10.06
CA ILE A 603 2.10 32.20 9.78
C ILE A 603 1.93 33.40 10.71
N ASP A 604 2.26 33.22 11.99
CA ASP A 604 2.25 34.27 13.00
C ASP A 604 3.14 33.85 14.19
N PRO A 605 4.11 34.68 14.63
CA PRO A 605 5.01 34.35 15.73
C PRO A 605 4.33 33.98 17.07
N GLU A 606 3.09 34.44 17.30
CA GLU A 606 2.31 34.13 18.50
C GLU A 606 1.40 32.91 18.35
N TYR A 607 1.25 32.38 17.13
CA TYR A 607 0.33 31.30 16.84
C TYR A 607 0.88 29.93 17.29
N LYS A 608 0.41 29.49 18.45
CA LYS A 608 0.79 28.23 19.11
C LYS A 608 -0.45 27.38 19.43
N PRO A 609 -1.04 26.70 18.43
CA PRO A 609 -2.20 25.83 18.68
C PRO A 609 -1.76 24.57 19.45
N THR A 610 -2.68 23.96 20.19
CA THR A 610 -2.43 22.67 20.84
C THR A 610 -2.46 21.53 19.82
N MET A 611 -1.55 20.58 19.95
CA MET A 611 -1.33 19.51 18.98
C MET A 611 -1.44 18.12 19.60
N THR A 612 -2.01 17.18 18.84
CA THR A 612 -1.99 15.75 19.16
C THR A 612 -1.54 14.97 17.93
N ILE A 613 -0.54 14.11 18.08
CA ILE A 613 0.02 13.28 17.00
C ILE A 613 -0.26 11.81 17.26
N ILE A 614 -0.87 11.15 16.28
CA ILE A 614 -1.35 9.78 16.38
C ILE A 614 -0.82 8.99 15.17
N ILE A 615 0.05 8.02 15.41
CA ILE A 615 0.45 7.08 14.37
C ILE A 615 -0.67 6.06 14.16
N VAL A 616 -1.00 5.81 12.91
CA VAL A 616 -1.96 4.78 12.50
C VAL A 616 -1.20 3.66 11.78
N GLN A 617 -1.34 2.44 12.27
CA GLN A 617 -0.68 1.28 11.69
C GLN A 617 -1.71 0.20 11.39
N LYS A 618 -2.00 -0.03 10.10
CA LYS A 618 -2.84 -1.18 9.69
C LYS A 618 -2.01 -2.36 9.22
N ARG A 619 -0.72 -2.18 8.91
CA ARG A 619 0.15 -3.25 8.37
C ARG A 619 0.83 -4.08 9.48
N HIS A 620 0.04 -4.69 10.36
CA HIS A 620 0.52 -5.61 11.40
C HIS A 620 -0.08 -7.03 11.30
N HIS A 621 0.40 -7.94 12.16
CA HIS A 621 0.00 -9.35 12.18
C HIS A 621 -1.08 -9.70 13.21
N LEU A 622 -1.36 -8.82 14.19
CA LEU A 622 -2.43 -9.06 15.16
C LEU A 622 -3.79 -9.20 14.45
N ARG A 623 -4.56 -10.23 14.83
CA ARG A 623 -5.94 -10.49 14.41
C ARG A 623 -6.79 -10.76 15.64
N MET A 624 -8.04 -10.34 15.57
CA MET A 624 -9.03 -10.52 16.63
C MET A 624 -10.19 -11.35 16.10
N PHE A 625 -10.70 -12.23 16.93
CA PHE A 625 -11.77 -13.16 16.59
C PHE A 625 -12.84 -13.10 17.68
N PRO A 626 -14.13 -13.17 17.33
CA PRO A 626 -15.18 -13.29 18.34
C PRO A 626 -15.02 -14.61 19.10
N SER A 627 -15.02 -14.55 20.43
CA SER A 627 -15.00 -15.73 21.29
C SER A 627 -16.36 -16.45 21.25
N ASN A 628 -17.45 -15.67 21.26
CA ASN A 628 -18.82 -16.15 21.12
C ASN A 628 -19.33 -15.91 19.67
N PRO A 629 -19.81 -16.94 18.96
CA PRO A 629 -20.38 -16.78 17.63
C PRO A 629 -21.54 -15.79 17.53
N ARG A 630 -22.25 -15.50 18.64
CA ARG A 630 -23.36 -14.53 18.67
C ARG A 630 -22.91 -13.09 18.45
N ASP A 631 -21.67 -12.77 18.82
CA ASP A 631 -21.08 -11.44 18.65
C ASP A 631 -20.47 -11.26 17.24
N ALA A 632 -20.44 -12.33 16.44
CA ALA A 632 -19.87 -12.32 15.12
C ALA A 632 -20.76 -11.57 14.11
N CYS A 633 -20.10 -10.89 13.17
CA CYS A 633 -20.73 -9.98 12.24
C CYS A 633 -20.48 -10.40 10.79
N GLY A 634 -21.57 -10.49 10.01
CA GLY A 634 -21.54 -10.78 8.57
C GLY A 634 -21.24 -12.24 8.22
N LYS A 635 -21.23 -12.55 6.92
CA LYS A 635 -20.98 -13.91 6.40
C LYS A 635 -19.60 -14.45 6.79
N ALA A 636 -18.61 -13.56 6.92
CA ALA A 636 -17.25 -13.92 7.31
C ALA A 636 -17.06 -14.05 8.84
N GLN A 637 -18.11 -13.81 9.63
CA GLN A 637 -18.13 -13.95 11.09
C GLN A 637 -17.00 -13.20 11.82
N ASN A 638 -16.77 -11.94 11.43
CA ASN A 638 -15.74 -11.10 12.03
C ASN A 638 -16.22 -10.44 13.32
N ILE A 639 -15.29 -9.87 14.09
CA ILE A 639 -15.62 -8.92 15.16
C ILE A 639 -16.43 -7.72 14.60
N PRO A 640 -17.36 -7.14 15.38
CA PRO A 640 -18.19 -6.04 14.91
C PRO A 640 -17.38 -4.75 14.72
N PRO A 641 -17.81 -3.85 13.81
CA PRO A 641 -17.26 -2.49 13.74
C PRO A 641 -17.48 -1.75 15.06
N GLY A 642 -16.48 -0.98 15.51
CA GLY A 642 -16.43 -0.34 16.83
C GLY A 642 -15.68 -1.15 17.89
N THR A 643 -15.34 -2.42 17.62
CA THR A 643 -14.52 -3.23 18.54
C THR A 643 -13.19 -2.56 18.79
N THR A 644 -12.91 -2.25 20.06
CA THR A 644 -11.76 -1.49 20.54
C THR A 644 -11.09 -2.28 21.66
N LEU A 645 -9.77 -2.33 21.62
CA LEU A 645 -8.93 -2.99 22.61
C LEU A 645 -7.74 -2.10 22.95
N ASP A 646 -7.69 -1.64 24.18
CA ASP A 646 -6.69 -0.72 24.73
C ASP A 646 -5.92 -1.30 25.92
N HIS A 647 -6.14 -2.57 26.26
CA HIS A 647 -5.43 -3.26 27.34
C HIS A 647 -4.86 -4.63 26.92
N THR A 648 -4.05 -5.20 27.81
CA THR A 648 -3.44 -6.55 27.73
C THR A 648 -2.40 -6.72 26.61
N VAL A 649 -2.79 -6.56 25.35
CA VAL A 649 -1.93 -6.71 24.15
C VAL A 649 -1.42 -5.37 23.63
N THR A 650 -1.80 -4.27 24.27
CA THR A 650 -1.33 -2.91 24.04
C THR A 650 -0.02 -2.63 24.76
N HIS A 651 0.57 -1.46 24.50
CA HIS A 651 1.80 -1.05 25.18
C HIS A 651 1.52 -0.81 26.67
N GLN A 652 2.50 -1.09 27.54
CA GLN A 652 2.33 -0.95 28.99
C GLN A 652 2.25 0.51 29.45
N VAL A 653 3.14 1.34 28.91
CA VAL A 653 3.30 2.75 29.31
C VAL A 653 2.66 3.72 28.32
N GLU A 654 2.80 3.47 27.02
CA GLU A 654 2.31 4.34 25.97
C GLU A 654 0.81 4.23 25.74
N PHE A 655 0.22 5.36 25.35
CA PHE A 655 -1.17 5.42 24.97
C PHE A 655 -1.36 4.89 23.55
N ASN A 656 -1.75 3.62 23.45
CA ASN A 656 -2.15 3.02 22.19
C ASN A 656 -3.39 2.14 22.31
N PHE A 657 -4.08 1.92 21.20
CA PHE A 657 -5.27 1.10 21.14
C PHE A 657 -5.52 0.55 19.73
N TYR A 658 -6.11 -0.64 19.67
CA TYR A 658 -6.62 -1.20 18.42
C TYR A 658 -8.09 -0.82 18.24
N LEU A 659 -8.47 -0.45 17.02
CA LEU A 659 -9.88 -0.22 16.65
C LEU A 659 -10.19 -0.92 15.32
N ASN A 660 -11.22 -1.77 15.34
CA ASN A 660 -11.86 -2.27 14.13
C ASN A 660 -13.01 -1.34 13.74
N SER A 661 -12.75 -0.33 12.91
CA SER A 661 -13.77 0.64 12.55
C SER A 661 -14.72 0.20 11.41
N HIS A 662 -14.46 -0.94 10.74
CA HIS A 662 -15.13 -1.26 9.48
C HIS A 662 -15.74 -2.66 9.44
N PHE A 663 -16.74 -2.82 8.58
CA PHE A 663 -17.29 -4.12 8.25
C PHE A 663 -16.40 -4.84 7.23
N ALA A 664 -15.79 -5.96 7.64
CA ALA A 664 -15.02 -6.80 6.73
C ALA A 664 -15.94 -7.62 5.81
N LEU A 665 -16.08 -7.15 4.56
CA LEU A 665 -16.93 -7.80 3.54
C LEU A 665 -16.49 -9.23 3.22
N GLN A 666 -15.18 -9.48 3.25
CA GLN A 666 -14.56 -10.77 2.96
C GLN A 666 -13.30 -10.93 3.80
N GLY A 667 -12.96 -12.19 4.11
CA GLY A 667 -11.76 -12.52 4.85
C GLY A 667 -11.88 -12.17 6.33
N THR A 668 -10.73 -12.07 7.00
CA THR A 668 -10.64 -11.66 8.40
C THR A 668 -10.36 -10.16 8.52
N ALA A 669 -11.07 -9.47 9.39
CA ALA A 669 -10.92 -8.05 9.66
C ALA A 669 -9.50 -7.73 10.14
N LYS A 670 -9.01 -6.56 9.73
CA LYS A 670 -7.73 -6.03 10.15
C LYS A 670 -7.94 -4.71 10.87
N CYS A 671 -7.87 -4.77 12.20
CA CYS A 671 -7.91 -3.59 13.06
C CYS A 671 -6.74 -2.67 12.72
N ALA A 672 -6.92 -1.36 12.88
CA ALA A 672 -5.80 -0.44 12.89
C ALA A 672 -5.33 -0.26 14.34
N LEU A 673 -4.02 -0.17 14.54
CA LEU A 673 -3.39 0.26 15.78
C LEU A 673 -3.19 1.76 15.73
N TYR A 674 -3.60 2.46 16.78
CA TYR A 674 -3.42 3.88 16.97
C TYR A 674 -2.47 4.09 18.13
N HIS A 675 -1.43 4.90 17.93
CA HIS A 675 -0.39 5.16 18.91
C HIS A 675 -0.21 6.67 19.08
N VAL A 676 -0.50 7.20 20.26
CA VAL A 676 -0.38 8.64 20.55
C VAL A 676 1.07 8.95 20.92
N LEU A 677 1.76 9.72 20.09
CA LEU A 677 3.16 10.11 20.34
C LEU A 677 3.28 11.43 21.09
N TRP A 678 2.29 12.31 20.91
CA TRP A 678 2.28 13.64 21.49
C TRP A 678 0.84 14.07 21.74
N ASP A 679 0.54 14.68 22.89
CA ASP A 679 -0.79 15.18 23.20
C ASP A 679 -0.78 16.38 24.15
N GLU A 680 -1.05 17.57 23.60
CA GLU A 680 -1.27 18.81 24.37
C GLU A 680 -2.75 19.07 24.66
N ASN A 681 -3.65 18.28 24.06
CA ASN A 681 -5.09 18.45 24.23
C ASN A 681 -5.64 17.66 25.43
N GLY A 682 -4.81 16.80 26.05
CA GLY A 682 -5.14 16.06 27.27
C GLY A 682 -6.28 15.06 27.06
N PHE A 683 -6.28 14.33 25.95
CA PHE A 683 -7.30 13.33 25.66
C PHE A 683 -7.22 12.15 26.63
N ASN A 684 -8.37 11.71 27.11
CA ASN A 684 -8.50 10.39 27.70
C ASN A 684 -8.81 9.33 26.62
N SER A 685 -8.64 8.06 26.96
CA SER A 685 -8.86 6.93 26.04
C SER A 685 -10.23 6.96 25.37
N ASP A 686 -11.30 7.12 26.13
CA ASP A 686 -12.66 7.07 25.61
C ASP A 686 -12.94 8.20 24.60
N SER A 687 -12.50 9.42 24.91
CA SER A 687 -12.69 10.58 24.04
C SER A 687 -11.98 10.40 22.71
N LEU A 688 -10.71 9.99 22.74
CA LEU A 688 -9.92 9.85 21.52
C LEU A 688 -10.42 8.68 20.66
N GLN A 689 -10.71 7.54 21.29
CA GLN A 689 -11.25 6.36 20.60
C GLN A 689 -12.59 6.69 19.91
N ALA A 690 -13.48 7.40 20.60
CA ALA A 690 -14.75 7.85 20.03
C ALA A 690 -14.53 8.82 18.85
N ILE A 691 -13.68 9.84 19.00
CA ILE A 691 -13.35 10.79 17.92
C ILE A 691 -12.78 10.05 16.70
N THR A 692 -11.80 9.16 16.92
CA THR A 692 -11.19 8.34 15.86
C THR A 692 -12.25 7.51 15.13
N PHE A 693 -13.16 6.86 15.86
CA PHE A 693 -14.23 6.05 15.27
C PHE A 693 -15.24 6.90 14.49
N GLN A 694 -15.59 8.08 14.99
CA GLN A 694 -16.48 9.01 14.29
C GLN A 694 -15.88 9.52 12.98
N LEU A 695 -14.58 9.82 12.95
CA LEU A 695 -13.88 10.19 11.71
C LEU A 695 -13.90 9.08 10.65
N CYS A 696 -14.10 7.82 11.02
CA CYS A 696 -14.27 6.73 10.07
C CYS A 696 -15.62 6.76 9.31
N HIS A 697 -16.57 7.57 9.76
CA HIS A 697 -17.91 7.69 9.16
C HIS A 697 -18.07 8.91 8.24
N THR A 698 -17.08 9.81 8.18
CA THR A 698 -17.12 11.05 7.39
C THR A 698 -16.64 10.87 5.93
N TYR A 699 -16.36 9.64 5.51
CA TYR A 699 -15.84 9.35 4.17
C TYR A 699 -16.92 9.51 3.09
N ALA A 700 -16.74 10.48 2.19
CA ALA A 700 -17.79 10.91 1.27
C ALA A 700 -18.11 9.88 0.17
N ARG A 701 -17.25 8.90 -0.10
CA ARG A 701 -17.38 8.03 -1.28
C ARG A 701 -18.29 6.82 -1.08
N CYS A 702 -18.75 6.56 0.13
CA CYS A 702 -19.68 5.47 0.42
C CYS A 702 -20.46 5.70 1.72
N ALA A 703 -21.59 4.99 1.86
CA ALA A 703 -22.40 4.94 3.07
C ALA A 703 -21.91 3.82 4.03
N LYS A 704 -20.61 3.83 4.35
CA LYS A 704 -19.97 2.83 5.21
C LYS A 704 -18.92 3.47 6.10
N SER A 705 -18.75 2.91 7.29
CA SER A 705 -17.57 3.20 8.11
C SER A 705 -16.33 2.55 7.47
N VAL A 706 -15.30 3.35 7.25
CA VAL A 706 -14.05 2.91 6.64
C VAL A 706 -13.02 2.48 7.69
N SER A 707 -12.01 1.72 7.27
CA SER A 707 -11.03 1.08 8.18
C SER A 707 -9.98 2.02 8.77
N TYR A 708 -10.08 3.32 8.50
CA TYR A 708 -9.13 4.37 8.89
C TYR A 708 -9.91 5.66 9.09
N PRO A 709 -9.41 6.63 9.88
CA PRO A 709 -9.99 7.96 9.89
C PRO A 709 -9.96 8.54 8.48
N THR A 710 -11.03 9.24 8.10
CA THR A 710 -11.20 9.81 6.76
C THR A 710 -10.01 10.66 6.29
N PRO A 711 -9.36 11.53 7.11
CA PRO A 711 -8.18 12.29 6.69
C PRO A 711 -7.04 11.39 6.16
N VAL A 712 -6.74 10.29 6.86
CA VAL A 712 -5.71 9.32 6.46
C VAL A 712 -6.12 8.58 5.19
N TYR A 713 -7.39 8.19 5.09
CA TYR A 713 -7.86 7.53 3.87
C TYR A 713 -7.73 8.46 2.66
N TYR A 714 -7.98 9.76 2.83
CA TYR A 714 -7.81 10.74 1.76
C TYR A 714 -6.35 11.00 1.40
N SER A 715 -5.40 11.03 2.35
CA SER A 715 -3.97 11.18 2.00
C SER A 715 -3.50 10.07 1.06
N HIS A 716 -3.96 8.83 1.25
CA HIS A 716 -3.69 7.72 0.31
C HIS A 716 -4.22 8.00 -1.10
N TRP A 717 -5.45 8.50 -1.22
CA TRP A 717 -6.07 8.80 -2.51
C TRP A 717 -5.42 10.00 -3.20
N VAL A 718 -5.01 10.99 -2.43
CA VAL A 718 -4.30 12.18 -2.90
C VAL A 718 -2.91 11.78 -3.42
N ALA A 719 -2.11 11.02 -2.67
CA ALA A 719 -0.83 10.51 -3.14
C ALA A 719 -0.98 9.61 -4.37
N PHE A 720 -1.99 8.72 -4.39
CA PHE A 720 -2.29 7.91 -5.57
C PHE A 720 -2.64 8.78 -6.79
N ARG A 721 -3.47 9.82 -6.60
CA ARG A 721 -3.86 10.73 -7.68
C ARG A 721 -2.65 11.50 -8.19
N TYR A 722 -1.85 12.05 -7.30
CA TYR A 722 -0.67 12.84 -7.62
C TYR A 722 0.37 12.03 -8.41
N ASN A 723 0.62 10.77 -8.00
CA ASN A 723 1.48 9.84 -8.74
C ASN A 723 1.02 9.66 -10.19
N LYS A 724 -0.29 9.59 -10.43
CA LYS A 724 -0.84 9.51 -11.80
C LYS A 724 -0.68 10.84 -12.52
N SER A 725 -1.10 11.94 -11.92
CA SER A 725 -1.08 13.23 -12.60
C SER A 725 0.33 13.74 -12.94
N ALA A 726 1.37 13.26 -12.23
CA ALA A 726 2.75 13.68 -12.47
C ALA A 726 3.49 12.92 -13.59
N GLY A 727 2.87 11.92 -14.22
CA GLY A 727 3.42 11.27 -15.43
C GLY A 727 4.56 10.27 -15.18
N TYR A 728 4.89 9.95 -13.94
CA TYR A 728 5.95 8.99 -13.63
C TYR A 728 5.56 7.55 -14.00
N GLY A 729 6.41 6.90 -14.80
CA GLY A 729 6.23 5.51 -15.26
C GLY A 729 5.85 5.32 -16.73
N ASP A 730 6.07 6.31 -17.60
CA ASP A 730 6.01 6.12 -19.05
C ASP A 730 7.17 5.21 -19.53
N PRO A 731 6.90 4.00 -20.07
CA PRO A 731 7.94 3.13 -20.58
C PRO A 731 8.66 3.68 -21.82
N ASP A 732 8.03 4.60 -22.55
CA ASP A 732 8.49 5.09 -23.85
C ASP A 732 9.23 6.44 -23.77
N ARG A 733 9.30 7.07 -22.59
CA ARG A 733 10.14 8.26 -22.36
C ARG A 733 11.53 7.84 -21.89
N ASP A 734 12.55 8.38 -22.56
CA ASP A 734 13.95 8.11 -22.26
C ASP A 734 14.27 8.42 -20.79
N ARG A 735 14.53 7.37 -20.00
CA ARG A 735 14.55 7.44 -18.53
C ARG A 735 15.69 8.33 -17.99
N ASN A 736 16.69 8.62 -18.81
CA ASN A 736 17.78 9.54 -18.48
C ASN A 736 17.36 11.03 -18.52
N GLN A 737 16.23 11.39 -19.13
CA GLN A 737 15.74 12.78 -19.20
C GLN A 737 14.80 13.15 -18.05
N LEU A 738 14.37 12.20 -17.22
CA LEU A 738 13.39 12.41 -16.15
C LEU A 738 14.01 12.70 -14.77
N ILE A 739 15.34 12.56 -14.63
CA ILE A 739 16.03 12.87 -13.38
C ILE A 739 16.33 14.36 -13.37
N PRO A 740 15.77 15.15 -12.43
CA PRO A 740 16.13 16.55 -12.30
C PRO A 740 17.64 16.64 -12.05
N PRO A 741 18.40 17.51 -12.76
CA PRO A 741 19.86 17.61 -12.61
C PRO A 741 20.31 17.80 -11.16
N ASN A 742 19.46 18.47 -10.36
CA ASN A 742 19.73 18.84 -8.97
C ASN A 742 19.02 17.92 -7.95
N GLY A 743 18.36 16.84 -8.36
CA GLY A 743 17.59 15.97 -7.46
C GLY A 743 16.28 16.55 -6.94
N ASN A 744 15.97 17.83 -7.22
CA ASN A 744 14.70 18.45 -6.83
C ASN A 744 13.55 17.97 -7.72
N TRP A 745 12.87 16.91 -7.29
CA TRP A 745 11.70 16.36 -7.97
C TRP A 745 10.46 17.26 -7.86
N ASP A 746 10.39 18.14 -6.86
CA ASP A 746 9.23 19.01 -6.66
C ASP A 746 9.12 20.08 -7.75
N GLN A 747 10.16 20.34 -8.55
CA GLN A 747 10.06 21.22 -9.73
C GLN A 747 9.07 20.72 -10.79
N PHE A 748 8.76 19.41 -10.78
CA PHE A 748 7.77 18.81 -11.68
C PHE A 748 6.35 18.85 -11.09
N ARG A 749 6.19 19.36 -9.85
CA ARG A 749 4.88 19.57 -9.24
C ARG A 749 4.12 20.61 -10.05
N LYS A 750 2.97 20.18 -10.57
CA LYS A 750 1.97 21.12 -11.08
C LYS A 750 0.96 21.40 -9.98
N GLU A 751 0.60 22.67 -9.84
CA GLU A 751 -0.49 23.09 -8.97
C GLU A 751 -1.82 22.48 -9.46
N VAL A 752 -2.64 22.02 -8.51
CA VAL A 752 -3.98 21.54 -8.82
C VAL A 752 -4.91 22.74 -8.90
N LYS A 753 -5.56 22.92 -10.04
CA LYS A 753 -6.37 24.12 -10.35
C LYS A 753 -7.85 24.00 -9.93
N THR A 754 -8.21 22.98 -9.17
CA THR A 754 -9.60 22.78 -8.72
C THR A 754 -9.91 23.66 -7.50
N ASP A 755 -11.14 24.14 -7.40
CA ASP A 755 -11.57 25.04 -6.32
C ASP A 755 -11.33 24.46 -4.91
N LEU A 756 -11.03 25.34 -3.96
CA LEU A 756 -10.84 24.97 -2.55
C LEU A 756 -12.09 24.29 -1.98
N GLY A 757 -11.90 23.17 -1.28
CA GLY A 757 -13.00 22.37 -0.72
C GLY A 757 -13.70 21.45 -1.72
N THR A 758 -13.21 21.37 -2.97
CA THR A 758 -13.52 20.27 -3.87
C THR A 758 -12.58 19.10 -3.61
N MET A 759 -13.12 17.88 -3.62
CA MET A 759 -12.31 16.67 -3.44
C MET A 759 -12.02 16.04 -4.80
N TYR A 760 -11.11 16.63 -5.58
CA TYR A 760 -10.77 16.13 -6.93
C TYR A 760 -10.33 14.65 -6.92
N TRP A 761 -9.74 14.18 -5.82
CA TRP A 761 -9.31 12.79 -5.59
C TRP A 761 -10.45 11.81 -5.30
N ALA A 762 -11.67 12.28 -5.02
CA ALA A 762 -12.82 11.46 -4.64
C ALA A 762 -13.28 10.47 -5.73
#